data_AF-A0A0A2VC78-F1
#
_entry.id   AF-A0A0A2VC78-F1
#
_cell.length_a   1.000
_cell.length_b   1.000
_cell.length_c   1.000
_cell.angle_alpha   90.00
_cell.angle_beta   90.00
_cell.angle_gamma   90.00
#
_symmetry.space_group_name_H-M   'P 1'
#
loop_
_entity.id
_entity.type
_entity.pdbx_description
1 polymer ?
#
loop_
_entity_poly.entity_id
_entity_poly.type
_entity_poly.pdbx_seq_one_letter_code
_entity_poly.pdbx_strand_id
1 'polypeptide(L)'
;MRFGKTLRESINGPWKDKYIDYNKLKALLRENKFDDDNEVWTEDDENRFCDEIFNVQLEKVAKFQEEQVSLLKDRADAAFAKLKKLAPPVSADGSAPPAVDDATKASFKELESELDSIMNQVKELKKYSSINYTGFLKIVKKHDRKRGDRYKVRPMMQHSLAQRPFNSEQGYSSLLNKLSIMYYAIRQQLDDDPTLPIDLETQGETLNGELYTAHKCKSQSNHEHHSQTSKESDGSESPTVTSLYFDNKGFELYNKKVDSSKGAESLRLRWYGQLSSKPDIFVEQKVADGTGESHESKFTIKDKYVTPFLAGEYSMEKTVAKMERQGQSAETVAEYKKTVNNIQSFQQKHKLAPILRANYLRTAFQKPADDRIRISIDTDLAFIREDTLDTERPCRNPNDWHRTDIDDSNMTYPFRNINQSEVSKFPYAVLEMKLREDANRKRPVWVEDLLASHLLHAVPRFSKFVHGTASLFEDHVNALPFWLSDLETDIRKDPQLAFEAEEQRRAQRADDAMAVGSLIGTLPSSYKAAKSSSVGKSYLADRMAAESRDQQVKSLHHRSSVGAPPEEEGEGSAAAAHNGYGTLSSVIPALSLSKYAKAKRAQRFQLPEGVIEPTEWIKNAGELKVEPKVWLANERTFLKWQHICILQGTLALALYTAAGENTTASVFGVVYTCIAVFAGAWGYAMLRARRSMIIERSGKDFDNMVGPIIISVALIVALIANFVIQYRKAFDKMRHRHPDTNLHNFSVSQDELR
;
A
#
# COMPACT_ATOMS: atom_id res chain seq x y z
N MET A 1 32.77 10.06 19.11
CA MET A 1 33.35 11.34 18.63
C MET A 1 32.70 12.50 19.37
N ARG A 2 33.42 13.60 19.69
CA ARG A 2 32.79 14.76 20.37
C ARG A 2 31.83 15.48 19.41
N PHE A 3 30.53 15.45 19.69
CA PHE A 3 29.48 16.07 18.85
C PHE A 3 29.77 17.54 18.50
N GLY A 4 30.32 18.33 19.42
CA GLY A 4 30.67 19.74 19.14
C GLY A 4 31.73 19.94 18.04
N LYS A 5 32.57 18.93 17.74
CA LYS A 5 33.46 18.96 16.56
C LYS A 5 32.65 18.69 15.29
N THR A 6 31.83 17.65 15.29
CA THR A 6 30.94 17.28 14.18
C THR A 6 29.99 18.43 13.80
N LEU A 7 29.39 19.10 14.79
CA LEU A 7 28.53 20.26 14.54
C LEU A 7 29.30 21.34 13.76
N ARG A 8 30.49 21.73 14.23
CA ARG A 8 31.32 22.75 13.56
C ARG A 8 31.70 22.40 12.13
N GLU A 9 32.03 21.13 11.86
CA GLU A 9 32.37 20.64 10.51
C GLU A 9 31.14 20.55 9.59
N SER A 10 29.95 20.40 10.15
CA SER A 10 28.70 20.25 9.41
C SER A 10 27.97 21.57 9.11
N ILE A 11 28.38 22.68 9.75
CA ILE A 11 27.75 24.00 9.60
C ILE A 11 27.89 24.48 8.15
N ASN A 12 26.75 24.85 7.56
CA ASN A 12 26.73 25.61 6.33
C ASN A 12 27.10 27.07 6.62
N GLY A 13 28.06 27.62 5.87
CA GLY A 13 28.61 28.97 6.08
C GLY A 13 27.54 30.06 6.17
N PRO A 14 26.60 30.16 5.20
CA PRO A 14 25.55 31.17 5.20
C PRO A 14 24.53 31.03 6.33
N TRP A 15 24.40 29.86 6.95
CA TRP A 15 23.38 29.58 7.98
C TRP A 15 23.95 29.46 9.38
N LYS A 16 25.23 29.79 9.57
CA LYS A 16 25.97 29.59 10.81
C LYS A 16 25.23 30.07 12.07
N ASP A 17 24.62 31.25 12.03
CA ASP A 17 23.95 31.86 13.18
C ASP A 17 22.58 31.22 13.50
N LYS A 18 22.04 30.43 12.57
CA LYS A 18 20.74 29.77 12.69
C LYS A 18 20.84 28.41 13.38
N TYR A 19 22.02 27.78 13.38
CA TYR A 19 22.26 26.54 14.11
C TYR A 19 22.11 26.69 15.63
N ILE A 20 21.84 25.58 16.31
CA ILE A 20 21.85 25.49 17.78
C ILE A 20 23.19 25.99 18.35
N ASP A 21 23.12 26.91 19.33
CA ASP A 21 24.30 27.35 20.05
C ASP A 21 24.69 26.34 21.13
N TYR A 22 25.29 25.24 20.66
CA TYR A 22 25.68 24.14 21.52
C TYR A 22 26.74 24.55 22.56
N ASN A 23 27.58 25.54 22.27
CA ASN A 23 28.59 26.01 23.21
C ASN A 23 27.99 26.84 24.34
N LYS A 24 27.01 27.70 24.04
CA LYS A 24 26.25 28.43 25.06
C LYS A 24 25.50 27.48 25.99
N LEU A 25 24.81 26.48 25.43
CA LEU A 25 24.11 25.47 26.24
C LEU A 25 25.07 24.67 27.13
N LYS A 26 26.26 24.32 26.63
CA LYS A 26 27.31 23.70 27.44
C LYS A 26 27.82 24.60 28.56
N ALA A 27 27.95 25.90 28.29
CA ALA A 27 28.35 26.88 29.29
C ALA A 27 27.28 27.01 30.40
N LEU A 28 25.99 26.98 30.04
CA LEU A 28 24.88 26.94 31.00
C LEU A 28 24.91 25.67 31.86
N LEU A 29 25.29 24.52 31.27
CA LEU A 29 25.54 23.28 32.02
C LEU A 29 26.85 23.29 32.84
N ARG A 30 27.57 24.41 32.85
CA ARG A 30 28.87 24.62 33.52
C ARG A 30 29.95 23.63 33.07
N GLU A 31 29.89 23.10 31.84
CA GLU A 31 30.86 22.11 31.33
C GLU A 31 32.25 22.71 31.05
N ASN A 32 32.35 24.05 30.96
CA ASN A 32 33.60 24.74 30.65
C ASN A 32 34.45 25.09 31.89
N LYS A 33 33.94 24.86 33.11
CA LYS A 33 34.61 25.18 34.38
C LYS A 33 34.70 23.93 35.24
N PHE A 34 35.91 23.40 35.43
CA PHE A 34 36.15 22.21 36.25
C PHE A 34 35.88 22.45 37.75
N ASP A 35 36.01 23.68 38.22
CA ASP A 35 35.82 24.04 39.64
C ASP A 35 34.34 24.12 40.06
N ASP A 36 33.40 24.25 39.10
CA ASP A 36 31.95 24.40 39.35
C ASP A 36 31.21 23.06 39.49
N ASP A 37 31.87 21.91 39.31
CA ASP A 37 31.24 20.59 39.52
C ASP A 37 30.91 20.34 41.01
N ASN A 38 31.48 21.14 41.95
CA ASN A 38 31.19 21.11 43.39
C ASN A 38 30.02 22.03 43.80
N GLU A 39 29.52 22.89 42.93
CA GLU A 39 28.38 23.77 43.23
C GLU A 39 27.04 23.04 43.05
N VAL A 40 26.10 23.29 43.97
CA VAL A 40 24.76 22.70 43.93
C VAL A 40 23.98 23.27 42.75
N TRP A 41 23.44 22.39 41.90
CA TRP A 41 22.56 22.78 40.81
C TRP A 41 21.24 23.33 41.35
N THR A 42 20.94 24.60 41.04
CA THR A 42 19.76 25.32 41.57
C THR A 42 18.57 25.26 40.62
N GLU A 43 17.37 25.56 41.12
CA GLU A 43 16.17 25.70 40.29
C GLU A 43 16.31 26.86 39.28
N ASP A 44 17.03 27.92 39.64
CA ASP A 44 17.31 29.03 38.72
C ASP A 44 18.22 28.61 37.56
N ASP A 45 19.20 27.73 37.80
CA ASP A 45 20.05 27.16 36.74
C ASP A 45 19.22 26.27 35.80
N GLU A 46 18.31 25.46 36.35
CA GLU A 46 17.38 24.61 35.60
C GLU A 46 16.48 25.46 34.71
N ASN A 47 15.86 26.51 35.27
CA ASN A 47 15.00 27.43 34.54
C ASN A 47 15.76 28.14 33.41
N ARG A 48 16.96 28.65 33.69
CA ARG A 48 17.81 29.29 32.66
C ARG A 48 18.17 28.35 31.52
N PHE A 49 18.48 27.08 31.83
CA PHE A 49 18.77 26.09 30.81
C PHE A 49 17.52 25.74 29.99
N CYS A 50 16.39 25.50 30.65
CA CYS A 50 15.12 25.19 30.01
C CYS A 50 14.63 26.35 29.13
N ASP A 51 14.68 27.58 29.61
CA ASP A 51 14.28 28.76 28.84
C ASP A 51 15.15 28.93 27.60
N GLU A 52 16.48 28.78 27.74
CA GLU A 52 17.37 28.90 26.59
C GLU A 52 17.13 27.78 25.56
N ILE A 53 16.96 26.53 25.98
CA ILE A 53 16.83 25.42 25.04
C ILE A 53 15.47 25.40 24.34
N PHE A 54 14.37 25.62 25.08
CA PHE A 54 13.01 25.49 24.55
C PHE A 54 12.51 26.78 23.89
N ASN A 55 12.74 27.93 24.52
CA ASN A 55 12.15 29.19 24.06
C ASN A 55 13.08 29.94 23.09
N VAL A 56 14.41 29.79 23.22
CA VAL A 56 15.36 30.50 22.35
C VAL A 56 15.87 29.60 21.24
N GLN A 57 16.56 28.50 21.57
CA GLN A 57 17.28 27.71 20.57
C GLN A 57 16.33 26.88 19.69
N LEU A 58 15.34 26.21 20.28
CA LEU A 58 14.37 25.41 19.52
C LEU A 58 13.51 26.28 18.60
N GLU A 59 13.00 27.41 19.09
CA GLU A 59 12.23 28.35 18.27
C GLU A 59 13.05 28.90 17.11
N LYS A 60 14.30 29.33 17.38
CA LYS A 60 15.21 29.83 16.35
C LYS A 60 15.42 28.82 15.22
N VAL A 61 15.69 27.56 15.57
CA VAL A 61 15.96 26.49 14.59
C VAL A 61 14.70 26.16 13.79
N ALA A 62 13.56 26.00 14.47
CA ALA A 62 12.29 25.65 13.85
C ALA A 62 11.80 26.76 12.90
N LYS A 63 11.79 28.01 13.35
CA LYS A 63 11.36 29.16 12.55
C LYS A 63 12.20 29.34 11.28
N PHE A 64 13.53 29.21 11.39
CA PHE A 64 14.39 29.29 10.20
C PHE A 64 14.10 28.16 9.20
N GLN A 65 13.86 26.94 9.67
CA GLN A 65 13.53 25.82 8.80
C GLN A 65 12.20 26.06 8.08
N GLU A 66 11.17 26.53 8.79
CA GLU A 66 9.86 26.87 8.21
C GLU A 66 9.98 27.98 7.14
N GLU A 67 10.71 29.06 7.44
CA GLU A 67 10.99 30.15 6.50
C GLU A 67 11.69 29.67 5.23
N GLN A 68 12.72 28.82 5.36
CA GLN A 68 13.43 28.26 4.21
C GLN A 68 12.57 27.30 3.39
N VAL A 69 11.73 26.47 4.01
CA VAL A 69 10.80 25.61 3.28
C VAL A 69 9.79 26.44 2.48
N SER A 70 9.24 27.51 3.07
CA SER A 70 8.33 28.41 2.36
C SER A 70 9.01 29.03 1.14
N LEU A 71 10.24 29.56 1.32
CA LEU A 71 11.01 30.17 0.23
C LEU A 71 11.28 29.17 -0.90
N LEU A 72 11.64 27.93 -0.58
CA LEU A 72 11.88 26.89 -1.58
C LEU A 72 10.60 26.50 -2.34
N LYS A 73 9.45 26.48 -1.66
CA LYS A 73 8.14 26.28 -2.30
C LYS A 73 7.81 27.42 -3.26
N ASP A 74 7.96 28.67 -2.84
CA ASP A 74 7.70 29.83 -3.67
C ASP A 74 8.60 29.86 -4.92
N ARG A 75 9.89 29.48 -4.77
CA ARG A 75 10.82 29.34 -5.90
C ARG A 75 10.41 28.23 -6.86
N ALA A 76 10.01 27.07 -6.34
CA ALA A 76 9.52 25.97 -7.18
C ALA A 76 8.22 26.34 -7.91
N ASP A 77 7.33 27.11 -7.27
CA ASP A 77 6.11 27.62 -7.88
C ASP A 77 6.41 28.62 -9.00
N ALA A 78 7.39 29.50 -8.81
CA ALA A 78 7.85 30.43 -9.83
C ALA A 78 8.50 29.70 -11.03
N ALA A 79 9.34 28.70 -10.77
CA ALA A 79 9.93 27.86 -11.82
C ALA A 79 8.85 27.10 -12.61
N PHE A 80 7.84 26.56 -11.93
CA PHE A 80 6.70 25.91 -12.56
C PHE A 80 5.88 26.88 -13.43
N ALA A 81 5.66 28.11 -12.97
CA ALA A 81 4.98 29.13 -13.76
C ALA A 81 5.75 29.54 -15.01
N LYS A 82 7.10 29.59 -14.95
CA LYS A 82 7.96 29.81 -16.13
C LYS A 82 7.86 28.63 -17.10
N LEU A 83 7.94 27.39 -16.60
CA LEU A 83 7.80 26.17 -17.40
C LEU A 83 6.47 26.16 -18.17
N LYS A 84 5.38 26.56 -17.53
CA LYS A 84 4.06 26.65 -18.16
C LYS A 84 3.97 27.68 -19.30
N LYS A 85 4.76 28.75 -19.25
CA LYS A 85 4.83 29.75 -20.32
C LYS A 85 5.64 29.28 -21.52
N LEU A 86 6.61 28.38 -21.30
CA LEU A 86 7.50 27.84 -22.34
C LEU A 86 6.94 26.59 -23.00
N ALA A 87 5.95 25.93 -22.39
CA ALA A 87 5.34 24.75 -22.97
C ALA A 87 4.53 25.09 -24.24
N PRO A 88 4.69 24.30 -25.32
CA PRO A 88 3.99 24.54 -26.57
C PRO A 88 2.46 24.40 -26.40
N PRO A 89 1.65 25.17 -27.16
CA PRO A 89 0.21 24.98 -27.18
C PRO A 89 -0.15 23.59 -27.73
N VAL A 90 -1.07 22.90 -27.06
CA VAL A 90 -1.57 21.58 -27.44
C VAL A 90 -2.15 21.64 -28.86
N SER A 91 -1.53 20.94 -29.82
CA SER A 91 -2.14 20.66 -31.12
C SER A 91 -3.29 19.67 -30.93
N ALA A 92 -4.52 20.09 -31.24
CA ALA A 92 -5.72 19.27 -31.09
C ALA A 92 -5.73 18.00 -31.97
N ASP A 93 -4.81 17.89 -32.94
CA ASP A 93 -4.77 16.84 -33.97
C ASP A 93 -3.78 15.69 -33.71
N GLY A 94 -3.09 15.66 -32.57
CA GLY A 94 -2.17 14.56 -32.24
C GLY A 94 -0.94 14.47 -33.17
N SER A 95 -0.62 15.53 -33.92
CA SER A 95 0.64 15.67 -34.64
C SER A 95 1.78 15.95 -33.65
N ALA A 96 2.95 15.34 -33.89
CA ALA A 96 4.15 15.57 -33.10
C ALA A 96 4.46 17.07 -33.02
N PRO A 97 4.80 17.61 -31.83
CA PRO A 97 5.14 19.02 -31.70
C PRO A 97 6.34 19.37 -32.60
N PRO A 98 6.37 20.58 -33.19
CA PRO A 98 7.54 21.03 -33.95
C PRO A 98 8.79 21.02 -33.05
N ALA A 99 9.96 20.77 -33.65
CA ALA A 99 11.23 20.78 -32.94
C ALA A 99 11.41 22.10 -32.19
N VAL A 100 11.72 22.01 -30.89
CA VAL A 100 11.85 23.17 -30.01
C VAL A 100 13.00 24.06 -30.48
N ASP A 101 12.78 25.37 -30.64
CA ASP A 101 13.81 26.33 -31.05
C ASP A 101 15.01 26.32 -30.09
N ASP A 102 16.21 26.65 -30.59
CA ASP A 102 17.43 26.68 -29.76
C ASP A 102 17.33 27.66 -28.57
N ALA A 103 16.55 28.74 -28.71
CA ALA A 103 16.29 29.70 -27.62
C ALA A 103 15.42 29.11 -26.49
N THR A 104 14.43 28.28 -26.84
CA THR A 104 13.60 27.55 -25.87
C THR A 104 14.39 26.43 -25.19
N LYS A 105 15.29 25.74 -25.91
CA LYS A 105 16.22 24.77 -25.31
C LYS A 105 17.18 25.42 -24.31
N ALA A 106 17.68 26.62 -24.59
CA ALA A 106 18.49 27.39 -23.64
C ALA A 106 17.68 27.74 -22.37
N SER A 107 16.43 28.16 -22.53
CA SER A 107 15.53 28.46 -21.41
C SER A 107 15.23 27.23 -20.54
N PHE A 108 15.10 26.05 -21.16
CA PHE A 108 14.94 24.79 -20.43
C PHE A 108 16.19 24.40 -19.62
N LYS A 109 17.39 24.63 -20.15
CA LYS A 109 18.65 24.42 -19.40
C LYS A 109 18.81 25.38 -18.24
N GLU A 110 18.40 26.64 -18.40
CA GLU A 110 18.37 27.60 -17.29
C GLU A 110 17.40 27.16 -16.19
N LEU A 111 16.22 26.66 -16.55
CA LEU A 111 15.27 26.08 -15.60
C LEU A 111 15.84 24.83 -14.92
N GLU A 112 16.51 23.93 -15.66
CA GLU A 112 17.17 22.76 -15.06
C GLU A 112 18.22 23.18 -14.02
N SER A 113 19.03 24.20 -14.31
CA SER A 113 19.99 24.76 -13.35
C SER A 113 19.30 25.40 -12.14
N GLU A 114 18.15 26.05 -12.31
CA GLU A 114 17.33 26.58 -11.22
C GLU A 114 16.78 25.44 -10.33
N LEU A 115 16.31 24.34 -10.94
CA LEU A 115 15.85 23.16 -10.20
C LEU A 115 17.00 22.48 -9.44
N ASP A 116 18.19 22.37 -10.03
CA ASP A 116 19.39 21.83 -9.38
C ASP A 116 19.78 22.67 -8.16
N SER A 117 19.70 24.00 -8.30
CA SER A 117 19.91 24.94 -7.19
C SER A 117 18.92 24.69 -6.05
N ILE A 118 17.63 24.56 -6.35
CA ILE A 118 16.59 24.26 -5.35
C ILE A 118 16.86 22.91 -4.69
N MET A 119 17.16 21.87 -5.47
CA MET A 119 17.44 20.52 -4.97
C MET A 119 18.66 20.50 -4.04
N ASN A 120 19.72 21.22 -4.38
CA ASN A 120 20.91 21.33 -3.53
C ASN A 120 20.60 22.05 -2.22
N GLN A 121 19.80 23.12 -2.24
CA GLN A 121 19.35 23.78 -1.02
C GLN A 121 18.45 22.89 -0.16
N VAL A 122 17.57 22.08 -0.76
CA VAL A 122 16.78 21.08 -0.01
C VAL A 122 17.69 20.06 0.68
N LYS A 123 18.76 19.57 0.01
CA LYS A 123 19.75 18.66 0.61
C LYS A 123 20.47 19.31 1.79
N GLU A 124 20.90 20.56 1.64
CA GLU A 124 21.54 21.32 2.72
C GLU A 124 20.58 21.53 3.90
N LEU A 125 19.32 21.88 3.63
CA LEU A 125 18.31 22.11 4.67
C LEU A 125 17.94 20.83 5.43
N LYS A 126 17.93 19.68 4.74
CA LYS A 126 17.79 18.36 5.38
C LYS A 126 18.98 18.05 6.30
N LYS A 127 20.21 18.35 5.86
CA LYS A 127 21.42 18.21 6.70
C LYS A 127 21.37 19.14 7.92
N TYR A 128 20.94 20.39 7.72
CA TYR A 128 20.71 21.36 8.80
C TYR A 128 19.71 20.82 9.83
N SER A 129 18.57 20.29 9.38
CA SER A 129 17.53 19.76 10.27
C SER A 129 18.03 18.56 11.08
N SER A 130 18.70 17.61 10.42
CA SER A 130 19.22 16.39 11.06
C SER A 130 20.27 16.67 12.13
N ILE A 131 21.25 17.56 11.86
CA ILE A 131 22.30 17.85 12.84
C ILE A 131 21.77 18.66 14.02
N ASN A 132 20.86 19.62 13.80
CA ASN A 132 20.25 20.37 14.91
C ASN A 132 19.37 19.48 15.78
N TYR A 133 18.56 18.60 15.17
CA TYR A 133 17.78 17.60 15.88
C TYR A 133 18.67 16.74 16.79
N THR A 134 19.79 16.25 16.24
CA THR A 134 20.78 15.51 17.02
C THR A 134 21.39 16.36 18.13
N GLY A 135 21.64 17.65 17.88
CA GLY A 135 22.14 18.59 18.88
C GLY A 135 21.24 18.74 20.10
N PHE A 136 19.92 18.85 19.89
CA PHE A 136 18.93 18.89 20.98
C PHE A 136 18.92 17.60 21.80
N LEU A 137 18.90 16.43 21.15
CA LEU A 137 18.94 15.16 21.87
C LEU A 137 20.24 15.00 22.67
N LYS A 138 21.38 15.36 22.07
CA LYS A 138 22.70 15.25 22.71
C LYS A 138 22.86 16.17 23.91
N ILE A 139 22.39 17.42 23.83
CA ILE A 139 22.51 18.37 24.94
C ILE A 139 21.59 17.99 26.10
N VAL A 140 20.37 17.54 25.80
CA VAL A 140 19.41 17.10 26.81
C VAL A 140 19.87 15.80 27.48
N LYS A 141 20.42 14.85 26.73
CA LYS A 141 21.04 13.66 27.32
C LYS A 141 22.19 14.02 28.26
N LYS A 142 23.00 15.01 27.88
CA LYS A 142 24.11 15.50 28.71
C LYS A 142 23.59 16.15 29.99
N HIS A 143 22.54 16.97 29.88
CA HIS A 143 21.82 17.53 31.03
C HIS A 143 21.36 16.41 31.96
N ASP A 144 20.55 15.47 31.47
CA ASP A 144 19.96 14.41 32.29
C ASP A 144 21.01 13.52 32.95
N ARG A 145 22.18 13.33 32.32
CA ARG A 145 23.30 12.58 32.91
C ARG A 145 24.00 13.33 34.05
N LYS A 146 24.14 14.65 33.97
CA LYS A 146 24.86 15.45 34.97
C LYS A 146 23.95 16.00 36.07
N ARG A 147 22.73 16.39 35.72
CA ARG A 147 21.81 17.21 36.54
C ARG A 147 20.41 16.61 36.66
N GLY A 148 20.14 15.47 35.99
CA GLY A 148 18.81 14.87 35.87
C GLY A 148 18.31 14.06 37.08
N ASP A 149 18.94 14.18 38.26
CA ASP A 149 18.52 13.45 39.47
C ASP A 149 17.16 13.93 39.97
N ARG A 150 16.85 15.22 39.81
CA ARG A 150 15.57 15.82 40.21
C ARG A 150 14.56 15.87 39.07
N TYR A 151 14.99 16.30 37.90
CA TYR A 151 14.13 16.52 36.74
C TYR A 151 14.83 16.11 35.46
N LYS A 152 14.15 15.28 34.64
CA LYS A 152 14.66 14.85 33.33
C LYS A 152 13.99 15.67 32.24
N VAL A 153 14.80 16.32 31.42
CA VAL A 153 14.34 17.22 30.35
C VAL A 153 14.02 16.43 29.07
N ARG A 154 14.55 15.19 28.93
CA ARG A 154 14.35 14.37 27.72
C ARG A 154 12.89 14.18 27.31
N PRO A 155 11.95 13.79 28.19
CA PRO A 155 10.56 13.59 27.79
C PRO A 155 9.91 14.87 27.27
N MET A 156 10.21 16.02 27.88
CA MET A 156 9.70 17.32 27.45
C MET A 156 10.28 17.72 26.09
N MET A 157 11.58 17.51 25.86
CA MET A 157 12.21 17.74 24.56
C MET A 157 11.60 16.88 23.45
N GLN A 158 11.38 15.59 23.69
CA GLN A 158 10.72 14.70 22.73
C GLN A 158 9.31 15.17 22.39
N HIS A 159 8.54 15.60 23.41
CA HIS A 159 7.23 16.16 23.18
C HIS A 159 7.27 17.45 22.33
N SER A 160 8.19 18.36 22.62
CA SER A 160 8.35 19.61 21.84
C SER A 160 8.79 19.34 20.40
N LEU A 161 9.71 18.39 20.18
CA LEU A 161 10.17 17.98 18.85
C LEU A 161 9.06 17.28 18.05
N ALA A 162 8.21 16.50 18.71
CA ALA A 162 7.04 15.86 18.08
C ALA A 162 5.96 16.89 17.68
N GLN A 163 5.74 17.93 18.49
CA GLN A 163 4.82 19.01 18.14
C GLN A 163 5.33 19.90 16.99
N ARG A 164 6.65 20.08 16.89
CA ARG A 164 7.30 20.90 15.85
C ARG A 164 8.36 20.10 15.09
N PRO A 165 7.96 19.18 14.20
CA PRO A 165 8.87 18.26 13.55
C PRO A 165 9.60 18.93 12.37
N PHE A 166 10.59 19.78 12.65
CA PHE A 166 11.44 20.40 11.61
C PHE A 166 12.34 19.39 10.88
N ASN A 167 12.48 18.17 11.39
CA ASN A 167 13.28 17.08 10.82
C ASN A 167 12.45 16.02 10.06
N SER A 168 11.12 16.17 9.95
CA SER A 168 10.29 15.20 9.22
C SER A 168 10.31 15.44 7.71
N GLU A 169 10.46 14.36 6.93
CA GLU A 169 10.46 14.41 5.46
C GLU A 169 9.09 14.74 4.86
N GLN A 170 8.00 14.56 5.62
CA GLN A 170 6.64 14.84 5.16
C GLN A 170 6.48 16.30 4.71
N GLY A 171 7.20 17.24 5.34
CA GLY A 171 7.17 18.66 4.95
C GLY A 171 7.76 18.94 3.56
N TYR A 172 8.64 18.06 3.07
CA TYR A 172 9.32 18.21 1.79
C TYR A 172 8.68 17.39 0.66
N SER A 173 7.83 16.41 0.98
CA SER A 173 7.33 15.43 0.01
C SER A 173 6.60 16.11 -1.18
N SER A 174 5.74 17.09 -0.89
CA SER A 174 5.03 17.86 -1.92
C SER A 174 5.97 18.65 -2.82
N LEU A 175 7.04 19.23 -2.25
CA LEU A 175 8.06 19.97 -2.99
C LEU A 175 8.88 19.03 -3.88
N LEU A 176 9.31 17.89 -3.34
CA LEU A 176 10.09 16.89 -4.08
C LEU A 176 9.30 16.29 -5.25
N ASN A 177 7.99 16.02 -5.07
CA ASN A 177 7.10 15.63 -6.15
C ASN A 177 7.01 16.68 -7.24
N LYS A 178 6.85 17.95 -6.86
CA LYS A 178 6.77 19.03 -7.83
C LYS A 178 8.07 19.18 -8.62
N LEU A 179 9.21 19.05 -7.95
CA LEU A 179 10.53 19.06 -8.58
C LEU A 179 10.68 17.87 -9.55
N SER A 180 10.34 16.64 -9.14
CA SER A 180 10.46 15.44 -9.98
C SER A 180 9.65 15.57 -11.27
N ILE A 181 8.45 16.11 -11.16
CA ILE A 181 7.56 16.42 -12.27
C ILE A 181 8.19 17.43 -13.25
N MET A 182 8.76 18.53 -12.72
CA MET A 182 9.38 19.55 -13.56
C MET A 182 10.62 19.03 -14.29
N TYR A 183 11.47 18.23 -13.62
CA TYR A 183 12.61 17.58 -14.26
C TYR A 183 12.17 16.65 -15.40
N TYR A 184 11.12 15.87 -15.19
CA TYR A 184 10.59 14.99 -16.22
C TYR A 184 10.16 15.77 -17.47
N ALA A 185 9.37 16.83 -17.27
CA ALA A 185 8.88 17.66 -18.36
C ALA A 185 10.03 18.34 -19.14
N ILE A 186 11.06 18.84 -18.44
CA ILE A 186 12.21 19.51 -19.05
C ILE A 186 13.05 18.51 -19.86
N ARG A 187 13.39 17.35 -19.29
CA ARG A 187 14.24 16.35 -19.97
C ARG A 187 13.58 15.77 -21.21
N GLN A 188 12.26 15.56 -21.16
CA GLN A 188 11.51 15.08 -22.33
C GLN A 188 11.52 16.10 -23.48
N GLN A 189 11.63 17.40 -23.19
CA GLN A 189 11.74 18.46 -24.21
C GLN A 189 13.18 18.65 -24.74
N LEU A 190 14.18 18.15 -24.03
CA LEU A 190 15.60 18.23 -24.40
C LEU A 190 16.09 17.04 -25.24
N ASP A 191 15.20 16.09 -25.58
CA ASP A 191 15.53 14.81 -26.25
C ASP A 191 16.61 13.97 -25.51
N ASP A 192 16.78 14.20 -24.21
CA ASP A 192 17.58 13.32 -23.37
C ASP A 192 16.77 12.04 -23.08
N ASP A 193 17.42 10.87 -23.16
CA ASP A 193 16.78 9.57 -22.96
C ASP A 193 15.90 9.61 -21.69
N PRO A 194 14.56 9.44 -21.80
CA PRO A 194 13.63 9.59 -20.69
C PRO A 194 13.76 8.37 -19.79
N THR A 195 14.86 8.29 -19.05
CA THR A 195 14.87 7.58 -17.78
C THR A 195 13.75 8.19 -16.96
N LEU A 196 12.71 7.38 -16.72
CA LEU A 196 11.54 7.75 -15.92
C LEU A 196 11.99 8.54 -14.69
N PRO A 197 11.27 9.60 -14.32
CA PRO A 197 11.70 10.44 -13.23
C PRO A 197 11.80 9.55 -11.99
N ILE A 198 12.95 9.67 -11.34
CA ILE A 198 13.22 9.16 -10.01
C ILE A 198 11.96 9.42 -9.18
N ASP A 199 11.25 8.36 -8.77
CA ASP A 199 10.16 8.46 -7.81
C ASP A 199 10.77 8.96 -6.49
N LEU A 200 10.83 10.29 -6.35
CA LEU A 200 11.53 10.98 -5.26
C LEU A 200 10.81 10.79 -3.91
N GLU A 201 9.54 10.42 -3.92
CA GLU A 201 8.77 10.06 -2.71
C GLU A 201 8.95 8.59 -2.31
N THR A 202 9.11 7.70 -3.29
CA THR A 202 9.12 6.24 -3.08
C THR A 202 10.37 5.59 -3.65
N GLN A 203 11.56 6.12 -3.33
CA GLN A 203 12.81 5.39 -3.55
C GLN A 203 12.85 4.14 -2.65
N GLY A 204 12.12 3.10 -3.05
CA GLY A 204 12.40 1.75 -2.63
C GLY A 204 13.81 1.39 -3.08
N GLU A 205 14.52 0.62 -2.27
CA GLU A 205 15.84 0.14 -2.70
C GLU A 205 15.64 -0.85 -3.85
N THR A 206 16.39 -0.72 -4.94
CA THR A 206 16.36 -1.71 -6.03
C THR A 206 17.44 -2.75 -5.74
N LEU A 207 17.05 -3.95 -5.29
CA LEU A 207 17.99 -5.04 -5.01
C LEU A 207 17.87 -6.08 -6.13
N ASN A 208 18.94 -6.30 -6.89
CA ASN A 208 18.97 -7.23 -8.02
C ASN A 208 17.79 -7.03 -9.02
N GLY A 209 17.34 -5.78 -9.22
CA GLY A 209 16.22 -5.44 -10.11
C GLY A 209 14.80 -5.54 -9.50
N GLU A 210 14.66 -5.84 -8.20
CA GLU A 210 13.38 -5.84 -7.48
C GLU A 210 13.23 -4.56 -6.62
N LEU A 211 12.02 -3.99 -6.49
CA LEU A 211 11.76 -2.79 -5.69
C LEU A 211 11.35 -3.16 -4.25
N TYR A 212 12.02 -2.57 -3.26
CA TYR A 212 11.83 -2.85 -1.84
C TYR A 212 11.21 -1.66 -1.13
N THR A 213 10.00 -1.83 -0.59
CA THR A 213 9.38 -0.80 0.25
C THR A 213 9.14 -1.35 1.66
N ALA A 214 9.58 -0.60 2.66
CA ALA A 214 9.37 -0.91 4.06
C ALA A 214 8.32 0.02 4.67
N HIS A 215 7.43 -0.57 5.45
CA HIS A 215 6.34 0.11 6.14
C HIS A 215 6.37 -0.29 7.60
N LYS A 216 6.15 0.68 8.50
CA LYS A 216 5.81 0.39 9.88
C LYS A 216 4.32 0.03 9.93
N CYS A 217 3.97 -1.02 10.65
CA CYS A 217 2.58 -1.35 10.94
C CYS A 217 2.43 -1.66 12.43
N LYS A 218 1.22 -1.48 12.96
CA LYS A 218 0.94 -1.92 14.32
C LYS A 218 0.69 -3.43 14.30
N SER A 219 1.37 -4.17 15.18
CA SER A 219 0.90 -5.50 15.58
C SER A 219 -0.26 -5.31 16.55
N GLN A 220 -1.45 -5.83 16.26
CA GLN A 220 -2.48 -6.05 17.28
C GLN A 220 -2.02 -7.22 18.17
N SER A 221 -1.01 -6.99 19.00
CA SER A 221 -0.72 -7.89 20.10
C SER A 221 -1.65 -7.52 21.27
N ASN A 222 -2.91 -7.99 21.19
CA ASN A 222 -3.69 -8.22 22.40
C ASN A 222 -3.03 -9.39 23.14
N HIS A 223 -1.96 -9.12 23.89
CA HIS A 223 -1.38 -10.07 24.83
C HIS A 223 -2.27 -10.15 26.08
N GLU A 224 -3.45 -10.74 25.92
CA GLU A 224 -4.25 -11.29 27.03
C GLU A 224 -4.79 -12.67 26.64
N HIS A 225 -3.96 -13.52 26.03
CA HIS A 225 -4.25 -14.95 25.95
C HIS A 225 -3.12 -15.75 26.62
N HIS A 226 -3.48 -16.23 27.80
CA HIS A 226 -2.82 -17.19 28.67
C HIS A 226 -1.53 -17.84 28.17
N SER A 227 -0.43 -17.46 28.81
CA SER A 227 0.72 -18.36 28.99
C SER A 227 0.31 -19.52 29.89
N GLN A 228 -0.15 -20.61 29.29
CA GLN A 228 0.03 -21.94 29.86
C GLN A 228 0.83 -22.76 28.84
N THR A 229 2.06 -23.05 29.24
CA THR A 229 3.00 -23.92 28.56
C THR A 229 2.43 -25.34 28.48
N SER A 230 2.02 -25.77 27.29
CA SER A 230 2.05 -27.17 26.90
C SER A 230 3.16 -27.33 25.86
N LYS A 231 4.30 -27.88 26.30
CA LYS A 231 5.29 -28.48 25.42
C LYS A 231 4.63 -29.67 24.73
N GLU A 232 4.09 -29.45 23.55
CA GLU A 232 3.86 -30.52 22.59
C GLU A 232 4.15 -29.99 21.20
N SER A 233 4.87 -30.81 20.44
CA SER A 233 5.43 -30.53 19.13
C SER A 233 4.35 -30.20 18.13
N ASP A 234 4.16 -28.91 17.86
CA ASP A 234 3.38 -28.44 16.72
C ASP A 234 4.34 -27.70 15.77
N GLY A 235 4.44 -28.18 14.53
CA GLY A 235 5.26 -27.58 13.47
C GLY A 235 4.75 -26.22 12.97
N SER A 236 4.02 -25.48 13.81
CA SER A 236 3.24 -24.30 13.48
C SER A 236 3.86 -22.97 13.97
N GLU A 237 4.87 -22.98 14.85
CA GLU A 237 5.55 -21.75 15.26
C GLU A 237 6.65 -21.36 14.27
N SER A 238 6.51 -20.16 13.68
CA SER A 238 7.55 -19.59 12.82
C SER A 238 8.84 -19.39 13.62
N PRO A 239 10.01 -19.91 13.17
CA PRO A 239 11.24 -19.80 13.93
C PRO A 239 11.64 -18.33 14.09
N THR A 240 12.19 -17.99 15.25
CA THR A 240 12.79 -16.68 15.49
C THR A 240 13.94 -16.43 14.51
N VAL A 241 14.07 -15.22 14.02
CA VAL A 241 15.17 -14.80 13.16
C VAL A 241 16.13 -13.95 13.97
N THR A 242 17.40 -14.32 13.99
CA THR A 242 18.45 -13.51 14.62
C THR A 242 19.42 -13.03 13.55
N SER A 243 19.67 -11.72 13.53
CA SER A 243 20.64 -11.08 12.64
C SER A 243 21.64 -10.28 13.47
N LEU A 244 22.90 -10.69 13.44
CA LEU A 244 24.02 -10.08 14.13
C LEU A 244 24.79 -9.18 13.16
N TYR A 245 24.74 -7.87 13.37
CA TYR A 245 25.37 -6.86 12.54
C TYR A 245 26.77 -6.50 13.03
N PHE A 246 27.65 -6.29 12.06
CA PHE A 246 29.06 -6.00 12.26
C PHE A 246 29.34 -4.53 11.94
N ASP A 247 30.17 -3.87 12.75
CA ASP A 247 30.74 -2.55 12.48
C ASP A 247 32.08 -2.41 13.22
N ASN A 248 32.80 -1.31 12.99
CA ASN A 248 34.02 -0.99 13.72
C ASN A 248 33.75 -0.02 14.88
N LYS A 249 34.76 0.22 15.72
CA LYS A 249 34.66 1.16 16.86
C LYS A 249 34.28 2.59 16.45
N GLY A 250 34.53 2.95 15.19
CA GLY A 250 34.19 4.25 14.61
C GLY A 250 32.77 4.33 14.03
N PHE A 251 32.02 3.22 14.01
CA PHE A 251 30.70 3.12 13.38
C PHE A 251 30.72 3.53 11.90
N GLU A 252 31.76 3.13 11.16
CA GLU A 252 31.95 3.51 9.76
C GLU A 252 30.80 3.03 8.87
N LEU A 253 30.39 1.76 9.00
CA LEU A 253 29.34 1.19 8.16
C LEU A 253 27.99 1.84 8.47
N TYR A 254 27.71 2.09 9.75
CA TYR A 254 26.56 2.86 10.19
C TYR A 254 26.54 4.26 9.56
N ASN A 255 27.63 5.02 9.68
CA ASN A 255 27.69 6.40 9.20
C ASN A 255 27.51 6.47 7.67
N LYS A 256 28.14 5.56 6.91
CA LYS A 256 27.91 5.44 5.46
C LYS A 256 26.45 5.13 5.13
N LYS A 257 25.83 4.22 5.87
CA LYS A 257 24.44 3.81 5.62
C LYS A 257 23.42 4.90 5.94
N VAL A 258 23.69 5.73 6.95
CA VAL A 258 22.89 6.93 7.23
C VAL A 258 23.12 7.98 6.14
N ASP A 259 24.39 8.23 5.77
CA ASP A 259 24.79 9.14 4.69
C ASP A 259 24.61 8.50 3.31
N SER A 260 23.34 8.39 2.90
CA SER A 260 22.86 7.76 1.66
C SER A 260 23.57 8.14 0.35
N SER A 261 24.36 9.23 0.33
CA SER A 261 25.11 9.73 -0.84
C SER A 261 26.40 8.96 -1.13
N LYS A 262 26.95 8.22 -0.15
CA LYS A 262 28.26 7.56 -0.27
C LYS A 262 28.17 6.04 -0.53
N GLY A 263 26.98 5.55 -0.86
CA GLY A 263 26.67 4.12 -0.87
C GLY A 263 26.44 3.56 0.54
N ALA A 264 25.79 2.40 0.61
CA ALA A 264 25.45 1.74 1.87
C ALA A 264 26.02 0.32 1.91
N GLU A 265 26.90 0.08 2.87
CA GLU A 265 27.54 -1.23 3.10
C GLU A 265 27.04 -1.82 4.43
N SER A 266 26.83 -3.12 4.50
CA SER A 266 26.58 -3.83 5.75
C SER A 266 26.98 -5.28 5.68
N LEU A 267 27.49 -5.81 6.80
CA LEU A 267 27.81 -7.22 6.99
C LEU A 267 27.00 -7.75 8.20
N ARG A 268 26.40 -8.93 8.04
CA ARG A 268 25.69 -9.60 9.13
C ARG A 268 25.82 -11.11 9.07
N LEU A 269 25.73 -11.73 10.25
CA LEU A 269 25.48 -13.16 10.42
C LEU A 269 24.01 -13.37 10.76
N ARG A 270 23.33 -14.29 10.08
CA ARG A 270 21.92 -14.59 10.30
C ARG A 270 21.70 -16.07 10.55
N TRP A 271 20.82 -16.42 11.47
CA TRP A 271 20.35 -17.78 11.65
C TRP A 271 18.86 -17.80 12.05
N TYR A 272 18.25 -18.98 11.94
CA TYR A 272 16.84 -19.23 12.25
C TYR A 272 16.72 -20.17 13.45
N GLY A 273 15.82 -19.86 14.36
CA GLY A 273 15.63 -20.57 15.62
C GLY A 273 16.75 -20.29 16.63
N GLN A 274 16.86 -21.20 17.60
CA GLN A 274 17.88 -21.14 18.65
C GLN A 274 19.24 -21.64 18.14
N LEU A 275 20.33 -20.97 18.54
CA LEU A 275 21.70 -21.36 18.15
C LEU A 275 22.08 -22.75 18.70
N SER A 276 21.53 -23.13 19.85
CA SER A 276 21.71 -24.45 20.48
C SER A 276 21.26 -25.63 19.59
N SER A 277 20.34 -25.38 18.65
CA SER A 277 19.91 -26.37 17.65
C SER A 277 20.92 -26.58 16.51
N LYS A 278 22.04 -25.84 16.53
CA LYS A 278 23.11 -25.83 15.52
C LYS A 278 22.58 -25.54 14.10
N PRO A 279 21.85 -24.42 13.92
CA PRO A 279 21.36 -24.02 12.60
C PRO A 279 22.52 -23.67 11.66
N ASP A 280 22.24 -23.67 10.36
CA ASP A 280 23.15 -23.06 9.39
C ASP A 280 23.20 -21.54 9.61
N ILE A 281 24.40 -20.97 9.65
CA ILE A 281 24.62 -19.53 9.80
C ILE A 281 24.88 -18.94 8.42
N PHE A 282 24.09 -17.95 8.04
CA PHE A 282 24.22 -17.21 6.79
C PHE A 282 25.11 -15.99 7.02
N VAL A 283 26.25 -15.95 6.33
CA VAL A 283 27.08 -14.75 6.22
C VAL A 283 26.55 -13.94 5.06
N GLU A 284 26.06 -12.73 5.33
CA GLU A 284 25.41 -11.88 4.33
C GLU A 284 26.07 -10.50 4.30
N GLN A 285 26.55 -10.11 3.12
CA GLN A 285 27.05 -8.77 2.83
C GLN A 285 26.09 -8.09 1.85
N LYS A 286 25.68 -6.88 2.19
CA LYS A 286 24.91 -6.01 1.30
C LYS A 286 25.74 -4.78 0.99
N VAL A 287 25.92 -4.50 -0.30
CA VAL A 287 26.57 -3.29 -0.82
C VAL A 287 25.54 -2.58 -1.71
N ALA A 288 25.37 -1.29 -1.52
CA ALA A 288 24.52 -0.46 -2.35
C ALA A 288 25.32 0.75 -2.84
N ASP A 289 25.22 1.02 -4.13
CA ASP A 289 25.90 2.14 -4.76
C ASP A 289 25.11 3.43 -4.55
N GLY A 290 25.78 4.58 -4.67
CA GLY A 290 25.15 5.90 -4.54
C GLY A 290 24.04 6.17 -5.57
N THR A 291 23.94 5.34 -6.61
CA THR A 291 22.93 5.34 -7.67
C THR A 291 21.64 4.60 -7.28
N GLY A 292 21.63 3.88 -6.16
CA GLY A 292 20.45 3.15 -5.65
C GLY A 292 20.39 1.66 -6.03
N GLU A 293 21.33 1.16 -6.83
CA GLU A 293 21.49 -0.26 -7.09
C GLU A 293 22.15 -0.96 -5.89
N SER A 294 21.64 -2.13 -5.50
CA SER A 294 22.21 -2.92 -4.41
C SER A 294 22.43 -4.38 -4.78
N HIS A 295 23.59 -4.88 -4.38
CA HIS A 295 24.03 -6.26 -4.50
C HIS A 295 24.11 -6.93 -3.12
N GLU A 296 23.59 -8.15 -3.02
CA GLU A 296 23.69 -8.99 -1.83
C GLU A 296 24.52 -10.25 -2.14
N SER A 297 25.61 -10.43 -1.40
CA SER A 297 26.46 -11.61 -1.45
C SER A 297 26.27 -12.44 -0.18
N LYS A 298 26.08 -13.75 -0.31
CA LYS A 298 25.83 -14.62 0.84
C LYS A 298 26.39 -16.02 0.69
N PHE A 299 26.77 -16.63 1.81
CA PHE A 299 27.10 -18.06 1.90
C PHE A 299 26.78 -18.61 3.30
N THR A 300 26.76 -19.93 3.44
CA THR A 300 26.52 -20.60 4.72
C THR A 300 27.80 -21.09 5.38
N ILE A 301 27.88 -20.96 6.70
CA ILE A 301 28.99 -21.42 7.54
C ILE A 301 28.45 -22.12 8.78
N LYS A 302 29.22 -23.09 9.32
CA LYS A 302 28.88 -23.73 10.59
C LYS A 302 29.49 -22.94 11.73
N ASP A 303 28.78 -22.89 12.86
CA ASP A 303 29.17 -22.19 14.10
C ASP A 303 30.66 -22.31 14.45
N LYS A 304 31.19 -23.54 14.55
CA LYS A 304 32.61 -23.80 14.87
C LYS A 304 33.65 -23.18 13.92
N TYR A 305 33.25 -22.75 12.72
CA TYR A 305 34.13 -22.13 11.74
C TYR A 305 33.95 -20.61 11.64
N VAL A 306 33.00 -20.02 12.37
CA VAL A 306 32.75 -18.56 12.34
C VAL A 306 33.95 -17.80 12.87
N THR A 307 34.45 -18.11 14.08
CA THR A 307 35.61 -17.42 14.66
C THR A 307 36.86 -17.53 13.78
N PRO A 308 37.27 -18.74 13.31
CA PRO A 308 38.41 -18.86 12.37
C PRO A 308 38.21 -18.09 11.06
N PHE A 309 36.98 -18.07 10.52
CA PHE A 309 36.69 -17.31 9.30
C PHE A 309 36.86 -15.80 9.51
N LEU A 310 36.33 -15.26 10.61
CA LEU A 310 36.45 -13.85 10.98
C LEU A 310 37.91 -13.44 11.25
N ALA A 311 38.71 -14.37 11.78
CA ALA A 311 40.15 -14.17 11.99
C ALA A 311 40.98 -14.24 10.69
N GLY A 312 40.43 -14.78 9.60
CA GLY A 312 41.17 -15.00 8.36
C GLY A 312 41.89 -16.35 8.26
N GLU A 313 41.69 -17.24 9.23
CA GLU A 313 42.38 -18.53 9.33
C GLU A 313 41.68 -19.65 8.54
N TYR A 314 40.45 -19.40 8.09
CA TYR A 314 39.64 -20.37 7.34
C TYR A 314 38.95 -19.70 6.16
N SER A 315 39.07 -20.28 4.96
CA SER A 315 38.51 -19.75 3.71
C SER A 315 37.59 -20.76 3.00
N MET A 316 36.85 -21.56 3.78
CA MET A 316 35.82 -22.49 3.28
C MET A 316 36.35 -23.61 2.37
N GLU A 317 37.60 -24.05 2.52
CA GLU A 317 38.24 -25.02 1.62
C GLU A 317 37.51 -26.36 1.61
N LYS A 318 36.93 -26.77 2.76
CA LYS A 318 36.14 -28.00 2.88
C LYS A 318 34.84 -27.94 2.06
N THR A 319 34.19 -26.78 2.02
CA THR A 319 32.95 -26.59 1.25
C THR A 319 33.27 -26.55 -0.24
N VAL A 320 34.35 -25.89 -0.62
CA VAL A 320 34.89 -25.90 -1.99
C VAL A 320 35.16 -27.33 -2.46
N ALA A 321 35.92 -28.11 -1.68
CA ALA A 321 36.23 -29.49 -2.02
C ALA A 321 34.97 -30.36 -2.13
N LYS A 322 33.93 -30.06 -1.35
CA LYS A 322 32.62 -30.71 -1.45
C LYS A 322 31.91 -30.35 -2.76
N MET A 323 31.91 -29.08 -3.17
CA MET A 323 31.31 -28.62 -4.44
C MET A 323 32.00 -29.26 -5.65
N GLU A 324 33.34 -29.32 -5.63
CA GLU A 324 34.15 -29.95 -6.68
C GLU A 324 33.86 -31.46 -6.77
N ARG A 325 33.75 -32.17 -5.63
CA ARG A 325 33.35 -33.59 -5.60
C ARG A 325 31.92 -33.85 -6.07
N GLN A 326 31.03 -32.88 -5.89
CA GLN A 326 29.64 -32.95 -6.36
C GLN A 326 29.50 -32.64 -7.86
N GLY A 327 30.60 -32.34 -8.56
CA GLY A 327 30.61 -32.08 -10.00
C GLY A 327 29.97 -30.74 -10.37
N GLN A 328 29.95 -29.76 -9.47
CA GLN A 328 29.53 -28.39 -9.84
C GLN A 328 30.50 -27.78 -10.86
N SER A 329 30.01 -26.85 -11.68
CA SER A 329 30.83 -26.21 -12.71
C SER A 329 31.99 -25.42 -12.09
N ALA A 330 33.12 -25.37 -12.80
CA ALA A 330 34.29 -24.62 -12.36
C ALA A 330 33.98 -23.11 -12.16
N GLU A 331 33.06 -22.57 -12.94
CA GLU A 331 32.58 -21.19 -12.84
C GLU A 331 31.86 -20.92 -11.50
N THR A 332 30.91 -21.78 -11.11
CA THR A 332 30.18 -21.64 -9.84
C THR A 332 31.12 -21.77 -8.64
N VAL A 333 32.10 -22.68 -8.71
CA VAL A 333 33.12 -22.82 -7.66
C VAL A 333 34.01 -21.58 -7.57
N ALA A 334 34.41 -21.01 -8.71
CA ALA A 334 35.19 -19.78 -8.75
C ALA A 334 34.41 -18.57 -8.21
N GLU A 335 33.12 -18.45 -8.56
CA GLU A 335 32.24 -17.40 -8.05
C GLU A 335 32.03 -17.52 -6.53
N TYR A 336 31.88 -18.73 -6.01
CA TYR A 336 31.81 -18.99 -4.57
C TYR A 336 33.11 -18.58 -3.86
N LYS A 337 34.27 -18.99 -4.37
CA LYS A 337 35.59 -18.59 -3.85
C LYS A 337 35.75 -17.07 -3.84
N LYS A 338 35.35 -16.40 -4.94
CA LYS A 338 35.37 -14.94 -5.05
C LYS A 338 34.47 -14.29 -3.98
N THR A 339 33.27 -14.81 -3.77
CA THR A 339 32.32 -14.32 -2.76
C THR A 339 32.89 -14.43 -1.35
N VAL A 340 33.44 -15.60 -0.99
CA VAL A 340 34.06 -15.84 0.32
C VAL A 340 35.25 -14.89 0.54
N ASN A 341 36.13 -14.75 -0.44
CA ASN A 341 37.30 -13.88 -0.37
C ASN A 341 36.91 -12.39 -0.26
N ASN A 342 35.89 -11.95 -0.99
CA ASN A 342 35.41 -10.57 -0.94
C ASN A 342 34.88 -10.23 0.47
N ILE A 343 34.05 -11.11 1.04
CA ILE A 343 33.47 -10.90 2.38
C ILE A 343 34.58 -10.92 3.45
N GLN A 344 35.51 -11.87 3.38
CA GLN A 344 36.63 -11.96 4.32
C GLN A 344 37.57 -10.76 4.22
N SER A 345 37.90 -10.31 3.00
CA SER A 345 38.71 -9.11 2.77
C SER A 345 38.00 -7.86 3.28
N PHE A 346 36.69 -7.75 3.10
CA PHE A 346 35.88 -6.65 3.63
C PHE A 346 35.90 -6.62 5.17
N GLN A 347 35.69 -7.78 5.80
CA GLN A 347 35.77 -7.97 7.24
C GLN A 347 37.13 -7.52 7.82
N GLN A 348 38.24 -7.93 7.18
CA GLN A 348 39.59 -7.58 7.62
C GLN A 348 39.93 -6.10 7.36
N LYS A 349 39.59 -5.58 6.17
CA LYS A 349 39.84 -4.19 5.78
C LYS A 349 39.21 -3.19 6.76
N HIS A 350 37.95 -3.43 7.13
CA HIS A 350 37.22 -2.54 8.04
C HIS A 350 37.39 -2.89 9.52
N LYS A 351 38.08 -4.00 9.84
CA LYS A 351 38.30 -4.50 11.21
C LYS A 351 37.00 -4.59 12.00
N LEU A 352 35.99 -5.24 11.41
CA LEU A 352 34.66 -5.25 11.98
C LEU A 352 34.56 -6.22 13.16
N ALA A 353 33.67 -5.91 14.11
CA ALA A 353 33.29 -6.79 15.20
C ALA A 353 31.75 -6.83 15.31
N PRO A 354 31.18 -7.85 15.95
CA PRO A 354 29.77 -7.83 16.33
C PRO A 354 29.46 -6.59 17.16
N ILE A 355 28.42 -5.83 16.78
CA ILE A 355 28.00 -4.60 17.48
C ILE A 355 26.52 -4.68 17.90
N LEU A 356 25.65 -5.20 17.04
CA LEU A 356 24.21 -5.16 17.24
C LEU A 356 23.55 -6.47 16.84
N ARG A 357 22.80 -7.09 17.75
CA ARG A 357 21.86 -8.19 17.46
C ARG A 357 20.46 -7.62 17.23
N ALA A 358 19.82 -8.02 16.14
CA ALA A 358 18.39 -7.83 15.92
C ALA A 358 17.70 -9.20 15.94
N ASN A 359 16.77 -9.38 16.88
CA ASN A 359 15.96 -10.60 17.02
C ASN A 359 14.49 -10.27 16.78
N TYR A 360 13.79 -11.08 16.00
CA TYR A 360 12.39 -10.87 15.65
C TYR A 360 11.73 -12.17 15.16
N LEU A 361 10.40 -12.20 15.17
CA LEU A 361 9.61 -13.24 14.50
C LEU A 361 9.22 -12.76 13.11
N ARG A 362 9.40 -13.60 12.08
CA ARG A 362 9.09 -13.25 10.69
C ARG A 362 7.97 -14.13 10.14
N THR A 363 6.89 -13.50 9.72
CA THR A 363 5.84 -14.14 8.92
C THR A 363 5.98 -13.69 7.47
N ALA A 364 6.20 -14.63 6.55
CA ALA A 364 6.35 -14.32 5.13
C ALA A 364 5.15 -14.82 4.33
N PHE A 365 4.60 -13.95 3.48
CA PHE A 365 3.53 -14.23 2.54
C PHE A 365 4.09 -14.17 1.13
N GLN A 366 4.12 -15.33 0.48
CA GLN A 366 4.46 -15.44 -0.92
C GLN A 366 3.58 -16.52 -1.53
N LYS A 367 3.03 -16.23 -2.70
CA LYS A 367 2.26 -17.24 -3.43
C LYS A 367 3.24 -18.21 -4.09
N PRO A 368 3.07 -19.53 -3.92
CA PRO A 368 3.93 -20.51 -4.59
C PRO A 368 3.93 -20.30 -6.11
N ALA A 369 5.12 -20.33 -6.72
CA ALA A 369 5.35 -20.10 -8.16
C ALA A 369 4.99 -18.68 -8.69
N ASP A 370 4.72 -17.72 -7.81
CA ASP A 370 4.44 -16.32 -8.16
C ASP A 370 5.33 -15.41 -7.29
N ASP A 371 6.41 -14.92 -7.87
CA ASP A 371 7.44 -14.10 -7.22
C ASP A 371 7.19 -12.59 -7.35
N ARG A 372 6.06 -12.20 -7.93
CA ARG A 372 5.73 -10.78 -8.15
C ARG A 372 5.61 -9.97 -6.88
N ILE A 373 5.03 -10.57 -5.85
CA ILE A 373 4.78 -9.94 -4.57
C ILE A 373 5.24 -10.88 -3.48
N ARG A 374 6.14 -10.38 -2.65
CA ARG A 374 6.53 -11.03 -1.40
C ARG A 374 6.40 -10.04 -0.27
N ILE A 375 5.57 -10.37 0.71
CA ILE A 375 5.39 -9.56 1.92
C ILE A 375 6.02 -10.32 3.08
N SER A 376 6.76 -9.62 3.95
CA SER A 376 7.19 -10.16 5.23
C SER A 376 6.85 -9.19 6.35
N ILE A 377 6.31 -9.70 7.44
CA ILE A 377 5.98 -8.95 8.64
C ILE A 377 6.91 -9.42 9.75
N ASP A 378 7.66 -8.50 10.33
CA ASP A 378 8.54 -8.75 11.46
C ASP A 378 7.90 -8.21 12.75
N THR A 379 7.60 -9.09 13.69
CA THR A 379 7.03 -8.79 15.01
C THR A 379 8.04 -9.09 16.12
N ASP A 380 7.75 -8.64 17.34
CA ASP A 380 8.59 -8.86 18.54
C ASP A 380 10.06 -8.45 18.32
N LEU A 381 10.26 -7.36 17.58
CA LEU A 381 11.57 -6.89 17.19
C LEU A 381 12.30 -6.27 18.37
N ALA A 382 13.40 -6.89 18.78
CA ALA A 382 14.31 -6.39 19.80
C ALA A 382 15.71 -6.19 19.23
N PHE A 383 16.33 -5.09 19.65
CA PHE A 383 17.72 -4.76 19.39
C PHE A 383 18.53 -4.98 20.66
N ILE A 384 19.68 -5.64 20.56
CA ILE A 384 20.52 -5.99 21.70
C ILE A 384 21.98 -5.66 21.39
N ARG A 385 22.71 -5.12 22.36
CA ARG A 385 24.14 -4.84 22.27
C ARG A 385 24.97 -6.12 22.24
N GLU A 386 25.94 -6.16 21.34
CA GLU A 386 26.88 -7.28 21.09
C GLU A 386 28.34 -6.83 21.08
N ASP A 387 28.54 -5.54 21.34
CA ASP A 387 29.82 -4.87 21.26
C ASP A 387 30.71 -5.15 22.48
N THR A 388 31.99 -4.80 22.33
CA THR A 388 32.96 -4.82 23.43
C THR A 388 33.64 -3.46 23.58
N LEU A 389 32.86 -2.39 23.38
CA LEU A 389 33.37 -1.01 23.46
C LEU A 389 33.65 -0.60 24.91
N ASP A 390 32.83 -1.08 25.85
CA ASP A 390 33.06 -0.94 27.28
C ASP A 390 34.09 -1.98 27.74
N THR A 391 35.30 -1.53 28.03
CA THR A 391 36.41 -2.39 28.49
C THR A 391 36.26 -2.82 29.94
N GLU A 392 35.53 -2.06 30.76
CA GLU A 392 35.32 -2.39 32.18
C GLU A 392 34.17 -3.40 32.33
N ARG A 393 33.13 -3.26 31.50
CA ARG A 393 31.97 -4.15 31.49
C ARG A 393 31.57 -4.53 30.06
N PRO A 394 32.33 -5.40 29.39
CA PRO A 394 31.96 -5.84 28.04
C PRO A 394 30.70 -6.71 28.11
N CYS A 395 29.73 -6.47 27.21
CA CYS A 395 28.49 -7.25 27.21
C CYS A 395 28.67 -8.66 26.60
N ARG A 396 29.84 -8.94 26.02
CA ARG A 396 30.26 -10.22 25.44
C ARG A 396 31.75 -10.42 25.68
N ASN A 397 32.21 -11.67 25.82
CA ASN A 397 33.63 -11.98 25.77
C ASN A 397 34.23 -11.56 24.40
N PRO A 398 35.27 -10.71 24.34
CA PRO A 398 35.84 -10.20 23.09
C PRO A 398 36.28 -11.27 22.08
N ASN A 399 36.66 -12.46 22.55
CA ASN A 399 37.12 -13.55 21.70
C ASN A 399 35.98 -14.35 21.04
N ASP A 400 34.77 -14.27 21.59
CA ASP A 400 33.61 -14.94 21.03
C ASP A 400 33.03 -14.11 19.88
N TRP A 401 32.16 -14.69 19.06
CA TRP A 401 31.50 -13.94 17.99
C TRP A 401 30.04 -13.59 18.34
N HIS A 402 29.50 -14.15 19.43
CA HIS A 402 28.13 -13.95 19.89
C HIS A 402 28.04 -13.98 21.43
N ARG A 403 26.94 -13.48 21.97
CA ARG A 403 26.62 -13.52 23.41
C ARG A 403 26.16 -14.90 23.89
N THR A 404 26.98 -15.54 24.69
CA THR A 404 26.70 -16.85 25.31
C THR A 404 25.58 -16.79 26.35
N ASP A 405 25.44 -15.68 27.09
CA ASP A 405 24.38 -15.50 28.09
C ASP A 405 22.97 -15.55 27.49
N ILE A 406 22.82 -15.15 26.22
CA ILE A 406 21.56 -15.23 25.47
C ILE A 406 21.40 -16.61 24.83
N ASP A 407 22.43 -17.07 24.13
CA ASP A 407 22.33 -18.24 23.26
C ASP A 407 22.38 -19.57 24.04
N ASP A 408 23.19 -19.67 25.10
CA ASP A 408 23.30 -20.89 25.91
C ASP A 408 22.07 -21.09 26.81
N SER A 409 21.45 -19.98 27.24
CA SER A 409 20.22 -19.99 28.03
C SER A 409 18.95 -20.09 27.17
N ASN A 410 19.08 -20.08 25.83
CA ASN A 410 17.98 -20.03 24.88
C ASN A 410 16.98 -18.90 25.18
N MET A 411 17.50 -17.73 25.57
CA MET A 411 16.67 -16.60 25.96
C MET A 411 15.86 -16.08 24.77
N THR A 412 14.57 -15.84 25.00
CA THR A 412 13.64 -15.34 23.98
C THR A 412 13.13 -13.93 24.32
N TYR A 413 12.45 -13.32 23.35
CA TYR A 413 11.72 -12.08 23.58
C TYR A 413 10.79 -12.21 24.80
N PRO A 414 10.77 -11.24 25.73
CA PRO A 414 11.28 -9.87 25.62
C PRO A 414 12.64 -9.65 26.32
N PHE A 415 13.47 -10.68 26.47
CA PHE A 415 14.84 -10.60 27.02
C PHE A 415 14.93 -9.92 28.40
N ARG A 416 14.11 -10.40 29.36
CA ARG A 416 13.96 -9.76 30.68
C ARG A 416 15.23 -9.76 31.53
N ASN A 417 16.14 -10.70 31.30
CA ASN A 417 17.35 -10.91 32.11
C ASN A 417 18.59 -10.18 31.54
N ILE A 418 18.40 -9.27 30.58
CA ILE A 418 19.46 -8.41 30.03
C ILE A 418 19.36 -7.02 30.66
N ASN A 419 20.49 -6.35 30.85
CA ASN A 419 20.51 -4.96 31.30
C ASN A 419 19.65 -4.08 30.38
N GLN A 420 18.81 -3.22 30.94
CA GLN A 420 17.92 -2.36 30.14
C GLN A 420 18.69 -1.38 29.23
N SER A 421 19.94 -1.05 29.56
CA SER A 421 20.83 -0.24 28.71
C SER A 421 21.38 -0.99 27.49
N GLU A 422 21.23 -2.31 27.44
CA GLU A 422 21.74 -3.18 26.38
C GLU A 422 20.63 -3.70 25.46
N VAL A 423 19.35 -3.48 25.79
CA VAL A 423 18.22 -3.95 25.00
C VAL A 423 17.23 -2.83 24.70
N SER A 424 16.84 -2.71 23.44
CA SER A 424 15.84 -1.75 22.95
C SER A 424 14.75 -2.49 22.21
N LYS A 425 13.53 -2.46 22.74
CA LYS A 425 12.36 -3.10 22.14
C LYS A 425 11.70 -2.15 21.15
N PHE A 426 11.49 -2.61 19.92
CA PHE A 426 10.86 -1.79 18.91
C PHE A 426 9.33 -1.81 19.10
N PRO A 427 8.67 -0.64 19.18
CA PRO A 427 7.25 -0.56 19.55
C PRO A 427 6.27 -0.96 18.44
N TYR A 428 6.75 -1.17 17.21
CA TYR A 428 5.92 -1.47 16.04
C TYR A 428 6.35 -2.78 15.37
N ALA A 429 5.56 -3.28 14.44
CA ALA A 429 5.97 -4.31 13.51
C ALA A 429 6.53 -3.66 12.23
N VAL A 430 7.41 -4.38 11.53
CA VAL A 430 8.01 -3.93 10.27
C VAL A 430 7.48 -4.80 9.15
N LEU A 431 6.68 -4.22 8.27
CA LEU A 431 6.22 -4.85 7.03
C LEU A 431 7.18 -4.47 5.90
N GLU A 432 7.82 -5.46 5.30
CA GLU A 432 8.66 -5.31 4.11
C GLU A 432 7.91 -5.93 2.92
N MET A 433 7.72 -5.17 1.86
CA MET A 433 7.08 -5.63 0.64
C MET A 433 8.06 -5.52 -0.53
N LYS A 434 8.31 -6.66 -1.17
CA LYS A 434 9.12 -6.77 -2.38
C LYS A 434 8.19 -6.90 -3.58
N LEU A 435 8.35 -5.99 -4.53
CA LEU A 435 7.59 -5.96 -5.77
C LEU A 435 8.56 -6.19 -6.92
N ARG A 436 8.28 -7.21 -7.73
CA ARG A 436 8.95 -7.40 -9.01
C ARG A 436 8.15 -6.65 -10.07
N GLU A 437 8.70 -5.54 -10.55
CA GLU A 437 8.02 -4.73 -11.56
C GLU A 437 8.17 -5.35 -12.95
N ASP A 438 7.05 -5.76 -13.54
CA ASP A 438 6.97 -6.11 -14.95
C ASP A 438 6.55 -4.85 -15.73
N ALA A 439 7.40 -4.31 -16.61
CA ALA A 439 7.09 -3.08 -17.38
C ALA A 439 5.74 -3.13 -18.14
N ASN A 440 5.27 -4.34 -18.47
CA ASN A 440 4.01 -4.56 -19.19
C ASN A 440 2.78 -4.79 -18.30
N ARG A 441 2.91 -4.80 -16.96
CA ARG A 441 1.80 -5.11 -16.04
C ARG A 441 1.69 -4.13 -14.88
N LYS A 442 0.50 -3.55 -14.74
CA LYS A 442 0.15 -2.67 -13.61
C LYS A 442 0.16 -3.42 -12.28
N ARG A 443 0.58 -2.72 -11.21
CA ARG A 443 0.54 -3.20 -9.83
C ARG A 443 -0.89 -3.61 -9.44
N PRO A 444 -1.10 -4.68 -8.66
CA PRO A 444 -2.45 -5.06 -8.23
C PRO A 444 -3.10 -3.99 -7.35
N VAL A 445 -4.37 -3.66 -7.63
CA VAL A 445 -5.11 -2.58 -6.94
C VAL A 445 -5.11 -2.74 -5.42
N TRP A 446 -5.23 -3.97 -4.90
CA TRP A 446 -5.23 -4.20 -3.46
C TRP A 446 -3.91 -3.83 -2.77
N VAL A 447 -2.78 -3.90 -3.51
CA VAL A 447 -1.47 -3.48 -3.01
C VAL A 447 -1.44 -1.96 -2.88
N GLU A 448 -1.93 -1.24 -3.90
CA GLU A 448 -2.06 0.22 -3.86
C GLU A 448 -2.98 0.65 -2.71
N ASP A 449 -4.14 -0.01 -2.56
CA ASP A 449 -5.07 0.26 -1.48
C ASP A 449 -4.45 -0.01 -0.09
N LEU A 450 -3.64 -1.07 0.05
CA LEU A 450 -2.95 -1.39 1.30
C LEU A 450 -1.87 -0.35 1.64
N LEU A 451 -1.06 0.03 0.65
CA LEU A 451 -0.03 1.07 0.79
C LEU A 451 -0.62 2.44 1.16
N ALA A 452 -1.80 2.74 0.65
CA ALA A 452 -2.57 3.95 0.94
C ALA A 452 -3.37 3.88 2.26
N SER A 453 -3.49 2.70 2.86
CA SER A 453 -4.35 2.52 4.04
C SER A 453 -3.76 3.13 5.31
N HIS A 454 -4.62 3.43 6.27
CA HIS A 454 -4.25 3.88 7.62
C HIS A 454 -3.48 2.83 8.45
N LEU A 455 -3.38 1.59 7.97
CA LEU A 455 -2.71 0.49 8.67
C LEU A 455 -1.18 0.56 8.56
N LEU A 456 -0.69 1.21 7.50
CA LEU A 456 0.72 1.31 7.18
C LEU A 456 1.20 2.76 7.30
N HIS A 457 2.37 2.91 7.89
CA HIS A 457 3.12 4.15 7.85
C HIS A 457 4.39 3.91 7.03
N ALA A 458 4.47 4.53 5.86
CA ALA A 458 5.62 4.37 4.96
C ALA A 458 6.88 4.95 5.61
N VAL A 459 7.95 4.15 5.64
CA VAL A 459 9.25 4.59 6.14
C VAL A 459 10.31 4.16 5.14
N PRO A 460 10.60 5.03 4.15
CA PRO A 460 11.52 4.68 3.09
C PRO A 460 12.89 4.35 3.69
N ARG A 461 13.54 3.31 3.15
CA ARG A 461 14.91 2.91 3.52
C ARG A 461 15.09 2.54 5.00
N PHE A 462 14.02 2.16 5.69
CA PHE A 462 14.11 1.70 7.08
C PHE A 462 15.14 0.55 7.20
N SER A 463 16.08 0.70 8.12
CA SER A 463 17.08 -0.33 8.39
C SER A 463 17.10 -0.70 9.87
N LYS A 464 16.92 -2.00 10.15
CA LYS A 464 17.06 -2.59 11.49
C LYS A 464 18.42 -2.27 12.11
N PHE A 465 19.49 -2.34 11.31
CA PHE A 465 20.84 -1.99 11.75
C PHE A 465 20.95 -0.52 12.16
N VAL A 466 20.53 0.39 11.28
CA VAL A 466 20.60 1.84 11.55
C VAL A 466 19.74 2.21 12.75
N HIS A 467 18.51 1.70 12.84
CA HIS A 467 17.64 2.01 13.97
C HIS A 467 18.20 1.46 15.28
N GLY A 468 18.56 0.17 15.33
CA GLY A 468 19.10 -0.43 16.57
C GLY A 468 20.40 0.24 17.03
N THR A 469 21.28 0.60 16.08
CA THR A 469 22.51 1.34 16.40
C THR A 469 22.21 2.75 16.91
N ALA A 470 21.29 3.48 16.28
CA ALA A 470 20.89 4.82 16.72
C ALA A 470 20.27 4.81 18.14
N SER A 471 19.46 3.79 18.43
CA SER A 471 18.76 3.66 19.72
C SER A 471 19.68 3.26 20.88
N LEU A 472 20.59 2.29 20.65
CA LEU A 472 21.46 1.75 21.72
C LEU A 472 22.81 2.45 21.84
N PHE A 473 23.33 3.00 20.74
CA PHE A 473 24.66 3.62 20.68
C PHE A 473 24.59 5.13 20.51
N GLU A 474 23.54 5.75 21.05
CA GLU A 474 23.32 7.19 20.99
C GLU A 474 24.55 7.99 21.44
N ASP A 475 25.41 7.49 22.34
CA ASP A 475 26.64 8.20 22.75
C ASP A 475 27.77 8.17 21.71
N HIS A 476 27.78 7.17 20.83
CA HIS A 476 28.87 6.92 19.89
C HIS A 476 28.60 7.55 18.52
N VAL A 477 27.33 7.58 18.09
CA VAL A 477 26.91 8.07 16.77
C VAL A 477 26.42 9.51 16.83
N ASN A 478 26.69 10.29 15.78
CA ASN A 478 26.32 11.72 15.68
C ASN A 478 25.37 12.04 14.52
N ALA A 479 25.13 11.08 13.62
CA ALA A 479 24.12 11.19 12.59
C ALA A 479 22.96 10.28 12.99
N LEU A 480 21.73 10.79 12.99
CA LEU A 480 20.54 10.02 13.35
C LEU A 480 19.66 9.84 12.11
N PRO A 481 18.99 8.68 11.95
CA PRO A 481 18.09 8.47 10.82
C PRO A 481 16.88 9.40 10.92
N PHE A 482 16.40 9.86 9.76
CA PHE A 482 15.28 10.83 9.69
C PHE A 482 14.00 10.29 10.35
N TRP A 483 13.72 8.99 10.21
CA TRP A 483 12.49 8.37 10.75
C TRP A 483 12.47 8.22 12.26
N LEU A 484 13.54 8.62 12.96
CA LEU A 484 13.61 8.56 14.42
C LEU A 484 12.58 9.50 15.06
N SER A 485 12.37 10.69 14.49
CA SER A 485 11.33 11.63 14.95
C SER A 485 9.92 11.07 14.74
N ASP A 486 9.70 10.36 13.62
CA ASP A 486 8.39 9.79 13.31
C ASP A 486 8.00 8.62 14.24
N LEU A 487 8.94 8.10 15.06
CA LEU A 487 8.62 7.12 16.10
C LEU A 487 8.02 7.75 17.35
N GLU A 488 8.19 9.05 17.55
CA GLU A 488 7.65 9.77 18.71
C GLU A 488 6.18 10.16 18.51
N THR A 489 5.71 10.16 17.25
CA THR A 489 4.32 10.41 16.89
C THR A 489 3.49 9.11 16.88
N ASP A 490 2.29 9.13 17.45
CA ASP A 490 1.37 8.00 17.29
C ASP A 490 0.96 7.89 15.81
N ILE A 491 1.32 6.77 15.18
CA ILE A 491 1.05 6.50 13.76
C ILE A 491 -0.41 6.14 13.48
N ARG A 492 -1.25 6.00 14.53
CA ARG A 492 -2.68 5.68 14.36
C ARG A 492 -3.41 6.87 13.77
N LYS A 493 -4.10 6.61 12.66
CA LYS A 493 -4.97 7.57 11.99
C LYS A 493 -6.39 7.04 11.99
N ASP A 494 -7.35 7.95 12.12
CA ASP A 494 -8.75 7.59 11.93
C ASP A 494 -8.96 7.13 10.46
N PRO A 495 -9.62 5.97 10.23
CA PRO A 495 -9.78 5.44 8.88
C PRO A 495 -10.46 6.39 7.90
N GLN A 496 -11.41 7.22 8.36
CA GLN A 496 -12.15 8.15 7.50
C GLN A 496 -11.25 9.32 7.09
N LEU A 497 -10.62 9.98 8.07
CA LEU A 497 -9.69 11.09 7.80
C LEU A 497 -8.51 10.68 6.91
N ALA A 498 -7.97 9.47 7.12
CA ALA A 498 -6.89 8.96 6.29
C ALA A 498 -7.35 8.71 4.83
N PHE A 499 -8.57 8.21 4.66
CA PHE A 499 -9.15 7.98 3.34
C PHE A 499 -9.39 9.29 2.59
N GLU A 500 -10.01 10.28 3.23
CA GLU A 500 -10.27 11.59 2.65
C GLU A 500 -8.98 12.31 2.26
N ALA A 501 -7.96 12.27 3.12
CA ALA A 501 -6.66 12.86 2.84
C ALA A 501 -5.95 12.21 1.64
N GLU A 502 -6.09 10.89 1.47
CA GLU A 502 -5.50 10.20 0.31
C GLU A 502 -6.32 10.44 -0.97
N GLU A 503 -7.65 10.52 -0.91
CA GLU A 503 -8.47 10.95 -2.06
C GLU A 503 -8.07 12.35 -2.52
N GLN A 504 -7.85 13.28 -1.59
CA GLN A 504 -7.34 14.62 -1.89
C GLN A 504 -5.95 14.59 -2.52
N ARG A 505 -5.01 13.82 -1.95
CA ARG A 505 -3.65 13.67 -2.51
C ARG A 505 -3.70 13.05 -3.91
N ARG A 506 -4.57 12.07 -4.13
CA ARG A 506 -4.75 11.42 -5.44
C ARG A 506 -5.38 12.36 -6.45
N ALA A 507 -6.32 13.21 -6.04
CA ALA A 507 -6.88 14.27 -6.88
C ALA A 507 -5.80 15.28 -7.27
N GLN A 508 -5.01 15.77 -6.31
CA GLN A 508 -3.88 16.66 -6.57
C GLN A 508 -2.87 16.04 -7.56
N ARG A 509 -2.45 14.79 -7.34
CA ARG A 509 -1.56 14.08 -8.28
C ARG A 509 -2.17 13.94 -9.68
N ALA A 510 -3.49 13.75 -9.78
CA ALA A 510 -4.17 13.63 -11.07
C ALA A 510 -4.24 14.97 -11.79
N ASP A 511 -4.51 16.06 -11.07
CA ASP A 511 -4.49 17.43 -11.59
C ASP A 511 -3.07 17.81 -12.03
N ASP A 512 -2.06 17.46 -11.23
CA ASP A 512 -0.65 17.66 -11.58
C ASP A 512 -0.27 16.85 -12.82
N ALA A 513 -0.65 15.57 -12.89
CA ALA A 513 -0.39 14.73 -14.06
C ALA A 513 -1.12 15.25 -15.32
N MET A 514 -2.31 15.81 -15.19
CA MET A 514 -3.03 16.44 -16.28
C MET A 514 -2.34 17.74 -16.71
N ALA A 515 -1.87 18.55 -15.75
CA ALA A 515 -1.08 19.75 -16.04
C ALA A 515 0.20 19.36 -16.79
N VAL A 516 0.89 18.30 -16.37
CA VAL A 516 2.10 17.78 -17.02
C VAL A 516 1.83 17.22 -18.41
N GLY A 517 0.78 16.44 -18.57
CA GLY A 517 0.34 15.96 -19.88
C GLY A 517 0.01 17.11 -20.84
N SER A 518 -0.57 18.20 -20.32
CA SER A 518 -0.80 19.42 -21.10
C SER A 518 0.50 20.15 -21.47
N LEU A 519 1.53 20.08 -20.63
CA LEU A 519 2.86 20.67 -20.90
C LEU A 519 3.66 19.87 -21.94
N ILE A 520 3.43 18.56 -22.03
CA ILE A 520 4.18 17.61 -22.87
C ILE A 520 3.43 17.30 -24.19
N GLY A 521 2.20 17.81 -24.36
CA GLY A 521 1.39 17.53 -25.56
C GLY A 521 0.87 16.09 -25.64
N THR A 522 0.99 15.32 -24.56
CA THR A 522 0.44 13.97 -24.44
C THR A 522 -0.64 13.98 -23.36
N LEU A 523 -1.92 13.87 -23.75
CA LEU A 523 -3.01 13.73 -22.78
C LEU A 523 -2.95 12.32 -22.19
N PRO A 524 -2.60 12.10 -20.91
CA PRO A 524 -2.82 10.80 -20.29
C PRO A 524 -4.32 10.50 -20.31
N SER A 525 -4.66 9.24 -20.62
CA SER A 525 -6.03 8.74 -20.69
C SER A 525 -6.84 9.17 -19.46
N SER A 526 -8.02 9.75 -19.71
CA SER A 526 -9.00 10.25 -18.74
C SER A 526 -8.93 9.55 -17.39
N TYR A 527 -8.68 10.32 -16.32
CA TYR A 527 -8.81 9.86 -14.95
C TYR A 527 -10.17 9.17 -14.75
N LYS A 528 -10.15 7.87 -14.45
CA LYS A 528 -11.28 7.15 -13.89
C LYS A 528 -11.00 7.00 -12.41
N ALA A 529 -11.75 7.71 -11.57
CA ALA A 529 -11.78 7.43 -10.13
C ALA A 529 -11.96 5.92 -9.96
N ALA A 530 -10.95 5.26 -9.39
CA ALA A 530 -11.05 3.85 -9.08
C ALA A 530 -12.23 3.68 -8.13
N LYS A 531 -13.15 2.77 -8.43
CA LYS A 531 -14.13 2.30 -7.45
C LYS A 531 -13.34 1.51 -6.39
N SER A 532 -12.71 2.20 -5.45
CA SER A 532 -12.06 1.56 -4.31
C SER A 532 -13.12 1.00 -3.36
N SER A 533 -12.72 -0.04 -2.64
CA SER A 533 -13.59 -0.90 -1.84
C SER A 533 -14.36 -0.14 -0.74
N SER A 534 -15.59 -0.57 -0.51
CA SER A 534 -16.64 0.05 0.30
C SER A 534 -16.43 -0.10 1.81
N VAL A 535 -15.30 0.35 2.35
CA VAL A 535 -15.05 0.23 3.80
C VAL A 535 -15.63 1.40 4.61
N GLY A 536 -16.19 2.44 3.98
CA GLY A 536 -16.80 3.54 4.75
C GLY A 536 -17.74 4.48 4.03
N LYS A 537 -18.41 4.09 2.95
CA LYS A 537 -19.27 5.02 2.20
C LYS A 537 -20.69 5.05 2.75
N SER A 538 -21.15 6.25 3.16
CA SER A 538 -22.57 6.56 3.25
C SER A 538 -23.12 6.83 1.85
N TYR A 539 -24.36 6.43 1.60
CA TYR A 539 -25.10 6.63 0.34
C TYR A 539 -25.16 8.10 -0.14
N LEU A 540 -24.93 9.07 0.75
CA LEU A 540 -24.87 10.50 0.43
C LEU A 540 -23.63 10.87 -0.38
N ALA A 541 -22.48 10.24 -0.11
CA ALA A 541 -21.24 10.50 -0.85
C ALA A 541 -21.34 10.01 -2.30
N ASP A 542 -21.98 8.86 -2.53
CA ASP A 542 -22.24 8.34 -3.88
C ASP A 542 -23.22 9.22 -4.66
N ARG A 543 -24.17 9.86 -3.97
CA ARG A 543 -25.12 10.79 -4.59
C ARG A 543 -24.49 12.13 -4.93
N MET A 544 -23.65 12.69 -4.04
CA MET A 544 -22.90 13.93 -4.33
C MET A 544 -21.88 13.75 -5.47
N ALA A 545 -21.23 12.58 -5.56
CA ALA A 545 -20.34 12.25 -6.68
C ALA A 545 -21.08 12.04 -8.01
N ALA A 546 -22.35 11.62 -7.96
CA ALA A 546 -23.22 11.54 -9.14
C ALA A 546 -23.74 12.92 -9.56
N GLU A 547 -24.11 13.77 -8.58
CA GLU A 547 -24.57 15.15 -8.83
C GLU A 547 -23.44 16.06 -9.31
N SER A 548 -22.20 15.89 -8.83
CA SER A 548 -21.04 16.65 -9.30
C SER A 548 -20.66 16.30 -10.75
N ARG A 549 -20.81 15.03 -11.16
CA ARG A 549 -20.68 14.60 -12.56
C ARG A 549 -21.75 15.26 -13.45
N ASP A 550 -22.97 15.35 -12.96
CA ASP A 550 -24.09 15.96 -13.69
C ASP A 550 -23.89 17.48 -13.85
N GLN A 551 -23.29 18.15 -12.85
CA GLN A 551 -22.92 19.56 -12.92
C GLN A 551 -21.73 19.82 -13.86
N GLN A 552 -20.74 18.94 -13.90
CA GLN A 552 -19.60 19.04 -14.82
C GLN A 552 -20.04 18.89 -16.29
N VAL A 553 -20.92 17.94 -16.58
CA VAL A 553 -21.50 17.73 -17.92
C VAL A 553 -22.36 18.92 -18.35
N LYS A 554 -23.12 19.53 -17.42
CA LYS A 554 -23.91 20.75 -17.69
C LYS A 554 -23.03 21.99 -17.90
N SER A 555 -21.90 22.11 -17.19
CA SER A 555 -20.95 23.22 -17.34
C SER A 555 -20.19 23.20 -18.68
N LEU A 556 -19.96 22.00 -19.24
CA LEU A 556 -19.35 21.82 -20.56
C LEU A 556 -20.32 22.17 -21.70
N HIS A 557 -21.63 21.97 -21.50
CA HIS A 557 -22.66 22.32 -22.48
C HIS A 557 -23.01 23.82 -22.53
N HIS A 558 -22.68 24.60 -21.50
CA HIS A 558 -23.05 26.03 -21.45
C HIS A 558 -22.02 26.97 -22.07
N ARG A 559 -20.84 26.47 -22.50
CA ARG A 559 -19.77 27.30 -23.07
C ARG A 559 -19.78 27.41 -24.60
N SER A 560 -20.76 26.81 -25.28
CA SER A 560 -20.76 26.68 -26.75
C SER A 560 -22.06 27.08 -27.45
N SER A 561 -22.81 28.09 -26.97
CA SER A 561 -23.88 28.67 -27.79
C SER A 561 -24.16 30.15 -27.48
N VAL A 562 -23.63 31.04 -28.32
CA VAL A 562 -24.12 32.42 -28.51
C VAL A 562 -24.59 32.53 -29.95
N GLY A 563 -25.87 32.86 -30.17
CA GLY A 563 -26.37 33.41 -31.44
C GLY A 563 -27.68 32.86 -32.02
N ALA A 564 -28.83 33.35 -31.51
CA ALA A 564 -30.07 33.80 -32.21
C ALA A 564 -30.86 32.84 -33.18
N PRO A 565 -32.10 33.17 -33.63
CA PRO A 565 -33.35 32.66 -33.01
C PRO A 565 -34.34 32.05 -34.05
N PRO A 566 -35.69 32.00 -33.88
CA PRO A 566 -36.45 30.73 -33.92
C PRO A 566 -37.44 30.61 -35.10
N GLU A 567 -37.68 29.41 -35.62
CA GLU A 567 -38.85 29.12 -36.47
C GLU A 567 -39.50 27.77 -36.14
N GLU A 568 -40.82 27.76 -36.35
CA GLU A 568 -41.85 26.89 -35.81
C GLU A 568 -41.94 25.48 -36.44
N GLU A 569 -42.48 24.60 -35.59
CA GLU A 569 -43.29 23.39 -35.81
C GLU A 569 -43.33 22.68 -37.18
N GLY A 570 -43.00 21.40 -37.15
CA GLY A 570 -43.36 20.41 -38.17
C GLY A 570 -42.97 18.99 -37.77
N GLU A 571 -43.96 18.14 -37.54
CA GLU A 571 -43.83 16.71 -37.23
C GLU A 571 -43.00 15.96 -38.29
N GLY A 572 -42.12 15.04 -37.85
CA GLY A 572 -41.52 14.04 -38.75
C GLY A 572 -40.17 13.47 -38.33
N SER A 573 -40.21 12.24 -37.80
CA SER A 573 -39.17 11.21 -37.97
C SER A 573 -37.75 11.48 -37.44
N ALA A 574 -37.57 11.29 -36.12
CA ALA A 574 -36.25 10.99 -35.55
C ALA A 574 -35.96 9.49 -35.64
N ALA A 575 -35.14 9.11 -36.62
CA ALA A 575 -34.48 7.82 -36.67
C ALA A 575 -33.53 7.68 -35.47
N ALA A 576 -33.96 6.93 -34.46
CA ALA A 576 -33.09 6.47 -33.38
C ALA A 576 -32.10 5.45 -33.93
N ALA A 577 -30.87 5.89 -34.19
CA ALA A 577 -29.76 4.99 -34.46
C ALA A 577 -29.43 4.18 -33.19
N HIS A 578 -29.65 2.87 -33.31
CA HIS A 578 -29.26 1.80 -32.41
C HIS A 578 -27.85 1.98 -31.82
N ASN A 579 -27.75 2.02 -30.49
CA ASN A 579 -26.52 1.67 -29.78
C ASN A 579 -26.62 0.23 -29.27
N GLY A 580 -25.72 -0.61 -29.80
CA GLY A 580 -25.74 -2.07 -29.69
C GLY A 580 -25.64 -2.59 -28.26
N TYR A 581 -26.66 -3.37 -27.90
CA TYR A 581 -26.68 -4.25 -26.74
C TYR A 581 -25.84 -5.50 -26.99
N GLY A 582 -25.07 -5.91 -25.98
CA GLY A 582 -24.87 -7.31 -25.65
C GLY A 582 -24.01 -8.14 -26.59
N THR A 583 -22.71 -8.17 -26.32
CA THR A 583 -21.86 -9.32 -26.67
C THR A 583 -22.53 -10.61 -26.19
N LEU A 584 -22.65 -11.61 -27.07
CA LEU A 584 -23.28 -12.93 -26.84
C LEU A 584 -22.65 -13.78 -25.71
N SER A 585 -21.75 -13.22 -24.90
CA SER A 585 -21.08 -13.87 -23.78
C SER A 585 -21.91 -13.92 -22.50
N SER A 586 -23.02 -13.19 -22.41
CA SER A 586 -23.91 -13.18 -21.23
C SER A 586 -25.02 -14.25 -21.25
N VAL A 587 -25.19 -14.96 -22.37
CA VAL A 587 -26.38 -15.83 -22.58
C VAL A 587 -26.05 -17.33 -22.51
N ILE A 588 -24.77 -17.72 -22.53
CA ILE A 588 -24.36 -19.13 -22.39
C ILE A 588 -23.25 -19.26 -21.32
N PRO A 589 -23.60 -19.59 -20.05
CA PRO A 589 -22.63 -19.76 -18.96
C PRO A 589 -21.59 -20.87 -19.21
N ALA A 590 -21.84 -21.76 -20.17
CA ALA A 590 -21.00 -22.91 -20.50
C ALA A 590 -19.79 -22.57 -21.38
N LEU A 591 -19.73 -21.39 -22.01
CA LEU A 591 -18.64 -21.01 -22.93
C LEU A 591 -17.69 -19.93 -22.35
N SER A 592 -17.77 -19.65 -21.06
CA SER A 592 -16.85 -18.69 -20.41
C SER A 592 -15.45 -19.30 -20.21
N LEU A 593 -14.53 -18.97 -21.13
CA LEU A 593 -13.11 -19.32 -21.05
C LEU A 593 -12.44 -18.92 -19.72
N SER A 594 -13.00 -17.93 -18.99
CA SER A 594 -12.48 -17.50 -17.68
C SER A 594 -12.76 -18.53 -16.58
N LYS A 595 -13.90 -19.22 -16.59
CA LYS A 595 -14.21 -20.30 -15.63
C LYS A 595 -13.38 -21.54 -15.91
N TYR A 596 -13.21 -21.89 -17.18
CA TYR A 596 -12.35 -23.02 -17.57
C TYR A 596 -10.87 -22.75 -17.24
N ALA A 597 -10.37 -21.53 -17.47
CA ALA A 597 -9.01 -21.13 -17.08
C ALA A 597 -8.81 -21.08 -15.56
N LYS A 598 -9.83 -20.68 -14.79
CA LYS A 598 -9.78 -20.65 -13.32
C LYS A 598 -9.87 -22.06 -12.71
N ALA A 599 -10.71 -22.94 -13.27
CA ALA A 599 -10.81 -24.35 -12.87
C ALA A 599 -9.56 -25.15 -13.24
N LYS A 600 -8.97 -24.92 -14.43
CA LYS A 600 -7.73 -25.55 -14.87
C LYS A 600 -6.50 -25.04 -14.10
N ARG A 601 -6.55 -23.81 -13.55
CA ARG A 601 -5.57 -23.32 -12.56
C ARG A 601 -5.78 -23.96 -11.19
N ALA A 602 -7.02 -24.06 -10.70
CA ALA A 602 -7.32 -24.68 -9.40
C ALA A 602 -6.90 -26.16 -9.35
N GLN A 603 -7.06 -26.91 -10.45
CA GLN A 603 -6.59 -28.30 -10.55
C GLN A 603 -5.05 -28.45 -10.56
N ARG A 604 -4.29 -27.38 -10.82
CA ARG A 604 -2.82 -27.42 -10.91
C ARG A 604 -2.10 -27.16 -9.59
N PHE A 605 -2.81 -26.73 -8.54
CA PHE A 605 -2.18 -26.32 -7.28
C PHE A 605 -2.86 -27.01 -6.10
N GLN A 606 -2.27 -28.11 -5.65
CA GLN A 606 -2.52 -28.61 -4.29
C GLN A 606 -1.82 -27.66 -3.32
N LEU A 607 -2.59 -27.09 -2.39
CA LEU A 607 -2.04 -26.30 -1.29
C LEU A 607 -1.17 -27.22 -0.42
N PRO A 608 -0.05 -26.73 0.14
CA PRO A 608 0.74 -27.48 1.10
C PRO A 608 -0.12 -27.93 2.28
N GLU A 609 0.22 -29.09 2.85
CA GLU A 609 -0.45 -29.66 4.02
C GLU A 609 -0.48 -28.62 5.17
N GLY A 610 -1.67 -28.30 5.70
CA GLY A 610 -1.88 -27.27 6.73
C GLY A 610 -2.39 -25.90 6.25
N VAL A 611 -2.37 -25.60 4.93
CA VAL A 611 -2.94 -24.35 4.39
C VAL A 611 -4.36 -24.60 3.87
N ILE A 612 -5.36 -24.21 4.65
CA ILE A 612 -6.78 -24.32 4.28
C ILE A 612 -7.25 -22.98 3.71
N GLU A 613 -7.97 -22.99 2.58
CA GLU A 613 -8.61 -21.77 2.07
C GLU A 613 -9.62 -21.27 3.13
N PRO A 614 -9.53 -20.00 3.56
CA PRO A 614 -10.47 -19.47 4.54
C PRO A 614 -11.88 -19.48 3.95
N THR A 615 -12.82 -20.11 4.67
CA THR A 615 -14.24 -20.21 4.27
C THR A 615 -14.91 -18.85 4.22
N GLU A 616 -14.47 -17.92 5.07
CA GLU A 616 -14.94 -16.53 5.10
C GLU A 616 -13.77 -15.56 4.95
N TRP A 617 -14.00 -14.47 4.24
CA TRP A 617 -13.00 -13.43 4.11
C TRP A 617 -12.91 -12.66 5.41
N ILE A 618 -11.71 -12.28 5.87
CA ILE A 618 -11.48 -11.50 7.09
C ILE A 618 -12.33 -10.21 7.11
N LYS A 619 -12.61 -9.62 5.94
CA LYS A 619 -13.50 -8.44 5.77
C LYS A 619 -14.96 -8.68 6.19
N ASN A 620 -15.39 -9.94 6.28
CA ASN A 620 -16.74 -10.33 6.68
C ASN A 620 -16.83 -10.68 8.17
N ALA A 621 -15.71 -10.75 8.90
CA ALA A 621 -15.68 -11.00 10.33
C ALA A 621 -16.21 -9.76 11.08
N GLY A 622 -17.38 -9.89 11.72
CA GLY A 622 -18.04 -8.84 12.50
C GLY A 622 -19.56 -8.88 12.38
N GLU A 623 -20.27 -8.14 13.24
CA GLU A 623 -21.74 -8.14 13.27
C GLU A 623 -22.37 -7.77 11.92
N LEU A 624 -23.41 -8.52 11.52
CA LEU A 624 -24.13 -8.33 10.26
C LEU A 624 -25.05 -7.09 10.35
N LYS A 625 -24.51 -5.91 10.04
CA LYS A 625 -25.29 -4.67 9.90
C LYS A 625 -25.83 -4.53 8.48
N VAL A 626 -26.96 -5.19 8.20
CA VAL A 626 -27.65 -5.07 6.90
C VAL A 626 -28.77 -4.05 7.04
N GLU A 627 -28.83 -3.08 6.11
CA GLU A 627 -29.89 -2.08 6.09
C GLU A 627 -31.28 -2.74 5.91
N PRO A 628 -32.33 -2.28 6.64
CA PRO A 628 -33.70 -2.81 6.49
C PRO A 628 -34.23 -2.76 5.05
N LYS A 629 -33.76 -1.81 4.24
CA LYS A 629 -34.14 -1.66 2.83
C LYS A 629 -33.80 -2.89 1.98
N VAL A 630 -32.70 -3.59 2.26
CA VAL A 630 -32.28 -4.78 1.51
C VAL A 630 -33.25 -5.94 1.76
N TRP A 631 -33.67 -6.11 3.00
CA TRP A 631 -34.70 -7.08 3.38
C TRP A 631 -36.05 -6.77 2.72
N LEU A 632 -36.46 -5.50 2.73
CA LEU A 632 -37.69 -5.05 2.07
C LEU A 632 -37.65 -5.22 0.55
N ALA A 633 -36.48 -5.09 -0.08
CA ALA A 633 -36.33 -5.34 -1.52
C ALA A 633 -36.48 -6.83 -1.88
N ASN A 634 -35.96 -7.73 -1.02
CA ASN A 634 -36.16 -9.18 -1.18
C ASN A 634 -37.64 -9.54 -1.03
N GLU A 635 -38.30 -9.02 0.01
CA GLU A 635 -39.72 -9.23 0.28
C GLU A 635 -40.61 -8.72 -0.86
N ARG A 636 -40.34 -7.51 -1.36
CA ARG A 636 -41.03 -6.94 -2.53
C ARG A 636 -40.94 -7.85 -3.75
N THR A 637 -39.79 -8.46 -3.99
CA THR A 637 -39.62 -9.36 -5.13
C THR A 637 -40.45 -10.62 -4.95
N PHE A 638 -40.46 -11.21 -3.75
CA PHE A 638 -41.30 -12.35 -3.42
C PHE A 638 -42.79 -12.04 -3.60
N LEU A 639 -43.26 -10.89 -3.10
CA LEU A 639 -44.65 -10.45 -3.25
C LEU A 639 -45.07 -10.30 -4.71
N LYS A 640 -44.17 -9.82 -5.59
CA LYS A 640 -44.43 -9.77 -7.05
C LYS A 640 -44.63 -11.16 -7.65
N TRP A 641 -43.84 -12.15 -7.23
CA TRP A 641 -43.99 -13.55 -7.69
C TRP A 641 -45.28 -14.19 -7.16
N GLN A 642 -45.65 -13.90 -5.91
CA GLN A 642 -46.92 -14.36 -5.35
C GLN A 642 -48.12 -13.73 -6.07
N HIS A 643 -48.04 -12.45 -6.41
CA HIS A 643 -49.07 -11.77 -7.20
C HIS A 643 -49.27 -12.43 -8.57
N ILE A 644 -48.19 -12.77 -9.29
CA ILE A 644 -48.27 -13.50 -10.57
C ILE A 644 -48.88 -14.89 -10.37
N CYS A 645 -48.47 -15.63 -9.33
CA CYS A 645 -49.02 -16.94 -8.98
C CYS A 645 -50.54 -16.87 -8.75
N ILE A 646 -51.01 -15.89 -7.98
CA ILE A 646 -52.44 -15.70 -7.69
C ILE A 646 -53.20 -15.36 -8.97
N LEU A 647 -52.73 -14.41 -9.78
CA LEU A 647 -53.39 -14.03 -11.04
C LEU A 647 -53.53 -15.22 -12.00
N GLN A 648 -52.45 -15.99 -12.19
CA GLN A 648 -52.48 -17.17 -13.05
C GLN A 648 -53.35 -18.28 -12.46
N GLY A 649 -53.33 -18.47 -11.14
CA GLY A 649 -54.20 -19.41 -10.44
C GLY A 649 -55.69 -19.06 -10.58
N THR A 650 -56.05 -17.78 -10.46
CA THR A 650 -57.43 -17.33 -10.65
C THR A 650 -57.90 -17.51 -12.09
N LEU A 651 -57.03 -17.25 -13.06
CA LEU A 651 -57.32 -17.47 -14.48
C LEU A 651 -57.49 -18.96 -14.79
N ALA A 652 -56.61 -19.80 -14.23
CA ALA A 652 -56.67 -21.25 -14.37
C ALA A 652 -57.99 -21.81 -13.81
N LEU A 653 -58.39 -21.37 -12.62
CA LEU A 653 -59.65 -21.77 -12.00
C LEU A 653 -60.85 -21.32 -12.83
N ALA A 654 -60.87 -20.07 -13.29
CA ALA A 654 -61.94 -19.55 -14.13
C ALA A 654 -62.10 -20.34 -15.44
N LEU A 655 -60.99 -20.65 -16.12
CA LEU A 655 -60.99 -21.46 -17.34
C LEU A 655 -61.44 -22.90 -17.08
N TYR A 656 -61.03 -23.48 -15.96
CA TYR A 656 -61.44 -24.83 -15.57
C TYR A 656 -62.94 -24.90 -15.25
N THR A 657 -63.47 -23.92 -14.52
CA THR A 657 -64.91 -23.85 -14.20
C THR A 657 -65.77 -23.53 -15.42
N ALA A 658 -65.26 -22.69 -16.34
CA ALA A 658 -65.95 -22.34 -17.58
C ALA A 658 -65.87 -23.47 -18.64
N ALA A 659 -65.00 -24.46 -18.45
CA ALA A 659 -64.78 -25.53 -19.42
C ALA A 659 -66.03 -26.41 -19.64
N GLY A 660 -66.83 -26.66 -18.60
CA GLY A 660 -67.96 -27.61 -18.69
C GLY A 660 -67.51 -28.96 -19.29
N GLU A 661 -68.18 -29.45 -20.33
CA GLU A 661 -67.83 -30.69 -21.06
C GLU A 661 -66.69 -30.51 -22.09
N ASN A 662 -66.15 -29.30 -22.29
CA ASN A 662 -65.08 -29.06 -23.26
C ASN A 662 -63.71 -29.53 -22.74
N THR A 663 -63.28 -30.70 -23.21
CA THR A 663 -61.96 -31.28 -22.92
C THR A 663 -60.80 -30.32 -23.17
N THR A 664 -60.88 -29.47 -24.21
CA THR A 664 -59.82 -28.50 -24.53
C THR A 664 -59.65 -27.40 -23.47
N ALA A 665 -60.75 -26.88 -22.90
CA ALA A 665 -60.68 -25.82 -21.91
C ALA A 665 -60.19 -26.34 -20.55
N SER A 666 -60.54 -27.60 -20.22
CA SER A 666 -60.02 -28.31 -19.05
C SER A 666 -58.50 -28.49 -19.11
N VAL A 667 -57.95 -28.88 -20.27
CA VAL A 667 -56.50 -29.00 -20.48
C VAL A 667 -55.79 -27.66 -20.29
N PHE A 668 -56.34 -26.55 -20.80
CA PHE A 668 -55.75 -25.22 -20.56
C PHE A 668 -55.79 -24.81 -19.09
N GLY A 669 -56.88 -25.09 -18.37
CA GLY A 669 -56.95 -24.86 -16.92
C GLY A 669 -55.83 -25.59 -16.16
N VAL A 670 -55.53 -26.84 -16.52
CA VAL A 670 -54.43 -27.62 -15.94
C VAL A 670 -53.06 -27.01 -16.29
N VAL A 671 -52.85 -26.60 -17.54
CA VAL A 671 -51.58 -25.96 -17.98
C VAL A 671 -51.33 -24.66 -17.21
N TYR A 672 -52.32 -23.77 -17.09
CA TYR A 672 -52.18 -22.53 -16.33
C TYR A 672 -51.99 -22.77 -14.83
N THR A 673 -52.57 -23.85 -14.28
CA THR A 673 -52.32 -24.27 -12.90
C THR A 673 -50.86 -24.67 -12.68
N CYS A 674 -50.26 -25.42 -13.61
CA CYS A 674 -48.83 -25.77 -13.55
C CYS A 674 -47.92 -24.54 -13.60
N ILE A 675 -48.26 -23.55 -14.44
CA ILE A 675 -47.52 -22.28 -14.54
C ILE A 675 -47.62 -21.49 -13.22
N ALA A 676 -48.80 -21.44 -12.61
CA ALA A 676 -49.00 -20.79 -11.32
C ALA A 676 -48.17 -21.44 -10.20
N VAL A 677 -48.21 -22.78 -10.09
CA VAL A 677 -47.41 -23.54 -9.12
C VAL A 677 -45.91 -23.30 -9.30
N PHE A 678 -45.44 -23.26 -10.55
CA PHE A 678 -44.04 -22.92 -10.85
C PHE A 678 -43.70 -21.50 -10.38
N ALA A 679 -44.54 -20.50 -10.67
CA ALA A 679 -44.31 -19.12 -10.26
C ALA A 679 -44.19 -18.98 -8.73
N GLY A 680 -45.07 -19.66 -7.98
CA GLY A 680 -45.04 -19.69 -6.52
C GLY A 680 -43.79 -20.37 -5.96
N ALA A 681 -43.45 -21.56 -6.47
CA ALA A 681 -42.27 -22.32 -6.06
C ALA A 681 -40.96 -21.57 -6.38
N TRP A 682 -40.88 -20.96 -7.56
CA TRP A 682 -39.74 -20.14 -7.99
C TRP A 682 -39.57 -18.90 -7.11
N GLY A 683 -40.67 -18.18 -6.83
CA GLY A 683 -40.66 -17.03 -5.92
C GLY A 683 -40.10 -17.39 -4.54
N TYR A 684 -40.52 -18.53 -3.99
CA TYR A 684 -40.04 -19.02 -2.70
C TYR A 684 -38.56 -19.43 -2.71
N ALA A 685 -38.14 -20.16 -3.75
CA ALA A 685 -36.75 -20.54 -3.94
C ALA A 685 -35.84 -19.30 -4.06
N MET A 686 -36.28 -18.27 -4.79
CA MET A 686 -35.53 -17.02 -4.95
C MET A 686 -35.44 -16.24 -3.63
N LEU A 687 -36.52 -16.21 -2.83
CA LEU A 687 -36.51 -15.58 -1.51
C LEU A 687 -35.44 -16.22 -0.60
N ARG A 688 -35.38 -17.55 -0.56
CA ARG A 688 -34.37 -18.31 0.21
C ARG A 688 -32.95 -18.08 -0.33
N ALA A 689 -32.77 -18.15 -1.64
CA ALA A 689 -31.46 -17.96 -2.27
C ALA A 689 -30.91 -16.54 -2.01
N ARG A 690 -31.74 -15.51 -2.18
CA ARG A 690 -31.36 -14.12 -1.88
C ARG A 690 -31.09 -13.90 -0.40
N ARG A 691 -31.87 -14.50 0.49
CA ARG A 691 -31.60 -14.46 1.93
C ARG A 691 -30.23 -15.05 2.28
N SER A 692 -29.88 -16.22 1.73
CA SER A 692 -28.54 -16.81 1.95
C SER A 692 -27.43 -15.87 1.47
N MET A 693 -27.59 -15.30 0.27
CA MET A 693 -26.62 -14.37 -0.31
C MET A 693 -26.44 -13.07 0.50
N ILE A 694 -27.51 -12.56 1.12
CA ILE A 694 -27.46 -11.38 2.01
C ILE A 694 -26.68 -11.70 3.30
N ILE A 695 -26.93 -12.88 3.88
CA ILE A 695 -26.23 -13.34 5.10
C ILE A 695 -24.75 -13.58 4.82
N GLU A 696 -24.42 -14.19 3.67
CA GLU A 696 -23.06 -14.48 3.23
C GLU A 696 -22.29 -13.26 2.71
N ARG A 697 -22.92 -12.07 2.66
CA ARG A 697 -22.35 -10.83 2.08
C ARG A 697 -21.78 -11.03 0.67
N SER A 698 -22.42 -11.88 -0.13
CA SER A 698 -21.90 -12.25 -1.45
C SER A 698 -22.07 -11.09 -2.43
N GLY A 699 -21.00 -10.64 -3.08
CA GLY A 699 -21.04 -9.59 -4.12
C GLY A 699 -21.57 -10.07 -5.48
N LYS A 700 -22.43 -11.09 -5.49
CA LYS A 700 -23.08 -11.60 -6.70
C LYS A 700 -24.30 -10.73 -7.01
N ASP A 701 -24.52 -10.43 -8.28
CA ASP A 701 -25.70 -9.68 -8.71
C ASP A 701 -26.98 -10.43 -8.32
N PHE A 702 -27.96 -9.71 -7.77
CA PHE A 702 -29.23 -10.30 -7.30
C PHE A 702 -30.19 -10.65 -8.44
N ASP A 703 -29.86 -10.30 -9.68
CA ASP A 703 -30.73 -10.47 -10.84
C ASP A 703 -30.65 -11.89 -11.42
N ASN A 704 -31.79 -12.57 -11.45
CA ASN A 704 -31.94 -13.89 -12.06
C ASN A 704 -33.02 -13.84 -13.14
N MET A 705 -32.58 -13.86 -14.39
CA MET A 705 -33.43 -13.69 -15.58
C MET A 705 -34.13 -15.00 -16.01
N VAL A 706 -33.78 -16.14 -15.40
CA VAL A 706 -34.27 -17.47 -15.80
C VAL A 706 -35.77 -17.62 -15.55
N GLY A 707 -36.26 -17.22 -14.38
CA GLY A 707 -37.66 -17.36 -13.99
C GLY A 707 -38.63 -16.66 -14.97
N PRO A 708 -38.46 -15.34 -15.23
CA PRO A 708 -39.31 -14.62 -16.16
C PRO A 708 -39.30 -15.22 -17.56
N ILE A 709 -38.14 -15.65 -18.07
CA ILE A 709 -38.02 -16.28 -19.39
C ILE A 709 -38.86 -17.56 -19.46
N ILE A 710 -38.78 -18.42 -18.45
CA ILE A 710 -39.55 -19.67 -18.42
C ILE A 710 -41.06 -19.39 -18.45
N ILE A 711 -41.54 -18.44 -17.63
CA ILE A 711 -42.96 -18.08 -17.62
C ILE A 711 -43.39 -17.46 -18.96
N SER A 712 -42.60 -16.55 -19.52
CA SER A 712 -42.92 -15.91 -20.80
C SER A 712 -43.00 -16.93 -21.93
N VAL A 713 -42.06 -17.87 -22.02
CA VAL A 713 -42.08 -18.94 -23.02
C VAL A 713 -43.28 -19.86 -22.82
N ALA A 714 -43.57 -20.27 -21.57
CA ALA A 714 -44.73 -21.11 -21.26
C ALA A 714 -46.06 -20.44 -21.65
N LEU A 715 -46.21 -19.14 -21.41
CA LEU A 715 -47.39 -18.37 -21.81
C LEU A 715 -47.50 -18.23 -23.33
N ILE A 716 -46.39 -17.98 -24.04
CA ILE A 716 -46.39 -17.93 -25.51
C ILE A 716 -46.85 -19.27 -26.10
N VAL A 717 -46.30 -20.38 -25.60
CA VAL A 717 -46.70 -21.73 -26.06
C VAL A 717 -48.19 -21.98 -25.79
N ALA A 718 -48.69 -21.62 -24.60
CA ALA A 718 -50.10 -21.75 -24.26
C ALA A 718 -51.01 -20.91 -25.19
N LEU A 719 -50.61 -19.69 -25.52
CA LEU A 719 -51.35 -18.81 -26.44
C LEU A 719 -51.35 -19.35 -27.87
N ILE A 720 -50.21 -19.82 -28.38
CA ILE A 720 -50.11 -20.42 -29.72
C ILE A 720 -50.97 -21.69 -29.79
N ALA A 721 -50.92 -22.55 -28.77
CA ALA A 721 -51.75 -23.75 -28.71
C ALA A 721 -53.25 -23.40 -28.71
N ASN A 722 -53.65 -22.37 -27.96
CA ASN A 722 -55.04 -21.90 -27.94
C ASN A 722 -55.46 -21.37 -29.33
N PHE A 723 -54.60 -20.56 -29.96
CA PHE A 723 -54.85 -20.02 -31.30
C PHE A 723 -55.00 -21.14 -32.34
N VAL A 724 -54.10 -22.12 -32.36
CA VAL A 724 -54.14 -23.24 -33.33
C VAL A 724 -55.41 -24.07 -33.15
N ILE A 725 -55.81 -24.35 -31.90
CA ILE A 725 -57.02 -25.12 -31.61
C ILE A 725 -58.28 -24.34 -32.03
N GLN A 726 -58.37 -23.05 -31.71
CA GLN A 726 -59.49 -22.21 -32.14
C GLN A 726 -59.54 -22.04 -33.65
N TYR A 727 -58.39 -21.88 -34.30
CA TYR A 727 -58.28 -21.78 -35.75
C TYR A 727 -58.77 -23.07 -36.43
N ARG A 728 -58.37 -24.25 -35.93
CA ARG A 728 -58.87 -25.54 -36.42
C ARG A 728 -60.38 -25.67 -36.23
N LYS A 729 -60.91 -25.34 -35.05
CA LYS A 729 -62.37 -25.36 -34.79
C LYS A 729 -63.14 -24.40 -35.71
N ALA A 730 -62.59 -23.21 -35.99
CA ALA A 730 -63.19 -22.25 -36.91
C ALA A 730 -63.13 -22.74 -38.38
N PHE A 731 -62.02 -23.35 -38.77
CA PHE A 731 -61.83 -23.93 -40.10
C PHE A 731 -62.75 -25.12 -40.35
N ASP A 732 -62.90 -26.03 -39.38
CA ASP A 732 -63.84 -27.15 -39.48
C ASP A 732 -65.30 -26.67 -39.53
N LYS A 733 -65.65 -25.60 -38.77
CA LYS A 733 -66.97 -24.98 -38.85
C LYS A 733 -67.24 -24.32 -40.21
N MET A 734 -66.23 -23.73 -40.85
CA MET A 734 -66.33 -23.22 -42.22
C MET A 734 -66.46 -24.36 -43.24
N ARG A 735 -65.76 -25.48 -43.04
CA ARG A 735 -65.81 -26.67 -43.91
C ARG A 735 -67.15 -27.40 -43.85
N HIS A 736 -67.81 -27.41 -42.68
CA HIS A 736 -69.15 -27.99 -42.50
C HIS A 736 -70.31 -27.04 -42.84
N ARG A 737 -70.05 -25.79 -43.27
CA ARG A 737 -71.09 -24.82 -43.68
C ARG A 737 -71.44 -24.88 -45.18
N HIS A 738 -70.89 -25.84 -45.93
CA HIS A 738 -71.36 -26.20 -47.27
C HIS A 738 -71.87 -27.64 -47.28
N PRO A 739 -73.16 -27.82 -47.00
CA PRO A 739 -74.02 -28.52 -47.95
C PRO A 739 -75.27 -27.68 -48.29
N ASP A 740 -75.65 -27.75 -49.57
CA ASP A 740 -76.91 -27.39 -50.23
C ASP A 740 -77.98 -26.65 -49.40
N THR A 741 -78.44 -25.48 -49.88
CA THR A 741 -79.77 -25.34 -50.51
C THR A 741 -79.97 -23.91 -51.02
N ASN A 742 -80.48 -23.86 -52.24
CA ASN A 742 -80.88 -22.71 -53.02
C ASN A 742 -81.94 -21.82 -52.35
N LEU A 743 -81.83 -20.52 -52.68
CA LEU A 743 -82.90 -19.58 -53.05
C LEU A 743 -84.31 -19.87 -52.50
N HIS A 744 -84.79 -19.06 -51.54
CA HIS A 744 -85.98 -18.23 -51.73
C HIS A 744 -86.32 -17.34 -50.53
N ASN A 745 -86.80 -16.14 -50.87
CA ASN A 745 -87.72 -15.25 -50.15
C ASN A 745 -87.19 -14.35 -49.03
N PHE A 746 -86.86 -13.13 -49.48
CA PHE A 746 -87.33 -11.89 -48.85
C PHE A 746 -88.86 -11.92 -48.67
N SER A 747 -89.33 -11.75 -47.43
CA SER A 747 -90.66 -11.18 -47.17
C SER A 747 -90.61 -10.32 -45.91
N VAL A 748 -90.96 -9.06 -46.12
CA VAL A 748 -91.23 -7.97 -45.19
C VAL A 748 -92.40 -8.30 -44.25
N SER A 749 -92.30 -7.92 -42.98
CA SER A 749 -93.39 -7.45 -42.09
C SER A 749 -92.67 -6.87 -40.85
N GLN A 750 -92.53 -5.56 -40.68
CA GLN A 750 -93.55 -4.59 -40.30
C GLN A 750 -94.39 -5.05 -39.10
N ASP A 751 -94.21 -4.32 -37.99
CA ASP A 751 -95.16 -3.97 -36.91
C ASP A 751 -94.46 -4.08 -35.54
N GLU A 752 -93.99 -2.95 -35.00
CA GLU A 752 -94.72 -2.07 -34.08
C GLU A 752 -94.85 -2.62 -32.65
N LEU A 753 -94.01 -2.05 -31.78
CA LEU A 753 -94.27 -1.64 -30.39
C LEU A 753 -95.60 -2.08 -29.75
N ARG A 754 -95.56 -3.12 -28.90
CA ARG A 754 -96.10 -3.19 -27.53
C ARG A 754 -96.18 -4.62 -27.01
#